data_AF-A0A6P8IWD0-F1
#
_entry.id   AF-A0A6P8IWD0-F1
#
_cell.length_a   1.000
_cell.length_b   1.000
_cell.length_c   1.000
_cell.angle_alpha   90.00
_cell.angle_beta   90.00
_cell.angle_gamma   90.00
#
_symmetry.space_group_name_H-M   'P 1'
#
loop_
_entity.id
_entity.type
_entity.pdbx_description
1 polymer ?
#
loop_
_entity_poly.entity_id
_entity_poly.type
_entity_poly.pdbx_seq_one_letter_code
_entity_poly.pdbx_strand_id
1 'polypeptide(L)'
;MIRCSLKWLIPRLGMVLVVVSFLQLVAYMRGMPKTSSSTDCPRTNIFIKKVIRERKILLNCTTSTTVNLKDEVRKEKKHLAAMLRKLLFDLSDTQRDAVTLAPLYHRLGEHIKTVNEILHSLQEDKVELNEKYVQRNEKKPSKSVICPEKFMGSDLSLGYPWFRTGFATLNCTDSVPMHRLITVILHYSRQLPLPPQSLYTVLQRIAKFYPGINVVLSSDNNQENLRKRSLESQLNISLSLKTFPKQNQGEIWNSLINDVTTPYVFLGSDVTHFTDDINFERLIRVISTNKEVVIAGGGYRNQRGEWDIGCLQTVFRNWTMHYRGGYYRSFGDCIVCDHVQGPWVADTEKLRKLPFDQNLQYGVFHDFFFRLKTANPGSLAVTCPDVMFNINTRKVDDESYVELAKKWDIKKWVESNGQVRWYGCRRGYRHNQGTSKCSLTKGLGNPPCELENLADAIKFIMRECEKAGLFCELQEGTLLGAVKFNKVLPWERDADITFLTANYTAFKKLRPKFIEQGYSLTDDDPSLWCCVDGRQAGGKFRVGTPGFTIEMYGQHMMESEILAARGQPSTKINFAGEWVNVVRNPGLYARNRYGPNHFRHAEHWMDLGYVTGWSFYNPSHFTPCPTPGHSACLDQYPADGNIQFSDYTTL
;
A
#
# COMPACT_ATOMS: atom_id res chain seq x y z
N MET A 1 -38.40 26.98 -4.73
CA MET A 1 -38.15 28.42 -4.48
C MET A 1 -37.24 28.54 -3.27
N ILE A 2 -36.12 29.28 -3.39
CA ILE A 2 -35.21 29.78 -2.31
C ILE A 2 -34.35 28.70 -1.62
N ARG A 3 -33.05 28.86 -1.27
CA ARG A 3 -31.84 29.60 -1.70
C ARG A 3 -30.72 29.15 -0.72
N CYS A 4 -29.45 29.41 -1.08
CA CYS A 4 -28.20 29.32 -0.29
C CYS A 4 -27.58 27.92 -0.13
N SER A 5 -26.26 27.70 -0.29
CA SER A 5 -25.10 28.60 -0.15
C SER A 5 -23.98 28.27 -1.17
N LEU A 6 -23.77 29.17 -2.13
CA LEU A 6 -22.64 29.19 -3.06
C LEU A 6 -21.65 30.31 -2.69
N LYS A 7 -21.23 30.39 -1.42
CA LYS A 7 -20.34 31.45 -0.91
C LYS A 7 -18.88 31.06 -0.70
N TRP A 8 -18.49 29.80 -0.96
CA TRP A 8 -17.13 29.31 -0.68
C TRP A 8 -16.26 29.03 -1.92
N LEU A 9 -16.82 29.01 -3.13
CA LEU A 9 -16.07 28.70 -4.35
C LEU A 9 -15.48 29.93 -5.08
N ILE A 10 -16.15 31.08 -4.96
CA ILE A 10 -15.79 32.31 -5.69
C ILE A 10 -14.47 32.96 -5.20
N PRO A 11 -14.12 32.98 -3.89
CA PRO A 11 -12.85 33.58 -3.47
C PRO A 11 -11.63 32.73 -3.88
N ARG A 12 -11.78 31.40 -3.97
CA ARG A 12 -10.69 30.47 -4.31
C ARG A 12 -10.38 30.45 -5.81
N LEU A 13 -11.40 30.53 -6.66
CA LEU A 13 -11.22 30.76 -8.11
C LEU A 13 -10.66 32.16 -8.40
N GLY A 14 -11.08 33.18 -7.64
CA GLY A 14 -10.52 34.53 -7.72
C GLY A 14 -9.03 34.56 -7.39
N MET A 15 -8.60 33.85 -6.34
CA MET A 15 -7.19 33.79 -5.95
C MET A 15 -6.32 33.07 -6.98
N VAL A 16 -6.81 31.97 -7.58
CA VAL A 16 -6.11 31.26 -8.67
C VAL A 16 -5.99 32.15 -9.91
N LEU A 17 -7.05 32.87 -10.29
CA LEU A 17 -7.04 33.79 -11.43
C LEU A 17 -6.11 35.00 -11.18
N VAL A 18 -6.05 35.53 -9.95
CA VAL A 18 -5.13 36.62 -9.58
C VAL A 18 -3.68 36.14 -9.62
N VAL A 19 -3.39 34.93 -9.15
CA VAL A 19 -2.03 34.35 -9.20
C VAL A 19 -1.60 34.09 -10.65
N VAL A 20 -2.48 33.54 -11.49
CA VAL A 20 -2.20 33.34 -12.92
C VAL A 20 -1.98 34.68 -13.64
N SER A 21 -2.80 35.69 -13.34
CA SER A 21 -2.68 37.03 -13.93
C SER A 21 -1.39 37.74 -13.48
N PHE A 22 -1.00 37.59 -12.22
CA PHE A 22 0.24 38.15 -11.68
C PHE A 22 1.48 37.47 -12.31
N LEU A 23 1.44 36.15 -12.50
CA LEU A 23 2.52 35.41 -13.18
C LEU A 23 2.64 35.80 -14.66
N GLN A 24 1.52 36.03 -15.35
CA GLN A 24 1.52 36.56 -16.72
C GLN A 24 2.07 37.99 -16.79
N LEU A 25 1.74 38.85 -15.82
CA LEU A 25 2.27 40.22 -15.74
C LEU A 25 3.78 40.24 -15.47
N VAL A 26 4.28 39.36 -14.59
CA VAL A 26 5.71 39.23 -14.30
C VAL A 26 6.49 38.67 -15.50
N ALA A 27 5.90 37.75 -16.26
CA ALA A 27 6.48 37.25 -17.52
C ALA A 27 6.53 38.35 -18.59
N TYR A 28 5.48 39.17 -18.70
CA TYR A 28 5.42 40.31 -19.62
C TYR A 28 6.46 41.39 -19.26
N MET A 29 6.60 41.71 -17.97
CA MET A 29 7.57 42.71 -17.46
C MET A 29 9.04 42.26 -17.61
N ARG A 30 9.31 40.95 -17.68
CA ARG A 30 10.65 40.40 -17.93
C ARG A 30 11.05 40.37 -19.42
N GLY A 31 10.10 40.62 -20.32
CA GLY A 31 10.32 40.61 -21.78
C GLY A 31 10.71 41.95 -22.39
N MET A 32 10.83 43.04 -21.61
CA MET A 32 11.22 44.35 -22.14
C MET A 32 12.76 44.49 -22.24
N PRO A 33 13.30 44.93 -23.39
CA PRO A 33 14.72 45.12 -23.57
C PRO A 33 15.25 46.28 -22.68
N LYS A 34 16.42 46.07 -22.08
CA LYS A 34 17.14 47.06 -21.27
C LYS A 34 17.69 48.17 -22.16
N THR A 35 17.16 49.39 -22.04
CA THR A 35 17.82 50.60 -22.54
C THR A 35 18.76 51.18 -21.49
N SER A 36 19.96 51.51 -21.94
CA SER A 36 21.12 52.02 -21.22
C SER A 36 20.98 53.48 -20.72
N SER A 37 21.73 53.75 -19.65
CA SER A 37 22.21 55.02 -19.10
C SER A 37 22.00 56.32 -19.89
N SER A 38 21.50 57.36 -19.21
CA SER A 38 22.29 58.57 -18.91
C SER A 38 21.56 59.47 -17.89
N THR A 39 22.36 60.10 -17.04
CA THR A 39 22.03 61.20 -16.12
C THR A 39 21.39 62.39 -16.82
N ASP A 40 20.34 62.96 -16.24
CA ASP A 40 20.29 64.37 -15.78
C ASP A 40 18.87 64.78 -15.38
N CYS A 41 18.78 65.44 -14.23
CA CYS A 41 17.61 66.21 -13.80
C CYS A 41 17.71 67.61 -14.43
N PRO A 42 16.60 68.22 -14.89
CA PRO A 42 16.08 69.28 -14.06
C PRO A 42 14.55 69.46 -14.05
N ARG A 43 14.13 70.09 -12.95
CA ARG A 43 12.83 70.69 -12.61
C ARG A 43 12.08 71.35 -13.78
N THR A 44 10.76 71.19 -13.83
CA THR A 44 9.82 72.33 -13.86
C THR A 44 8.36 71.93 -13.61
N ASN A 45 7.69 72.77 -12.83
CA ASN A 45 6.24 72.80 -12.56
C ASN A 45 5.43 73.06 -13.85
N ILE A 46 4.18 72.57 -13.90
CA ILE A 46 2.92 73.28 -14.27
C ILE A 46 1.80 72.20 -14.25
N PHE A 47 0.88 72.16 -13.28
CA PHE A 47 -0.34 72.95 -13.05
C PHE A 47 -1.54 72.65 -13.98
N ILE A 48 -2.68 72.31 -13.33
CA ILE A 48 -4.07 72.68 -13.65
C ILE A 48 -5.02 71.64 -14.31
N LYS A 49 -5.88 71.10 -13.41
CA LYS A 49 -7.37 70.95 -13.48
C LYS A 49 -7.97 69.86 -14.39
N LYS A 50 -9.12 69.24 -14.10
CA LYS A 50 -10.13 69.26 -13.01
C LYS A 50 -11.31 68.42 -13.52
N VAL A 51 -11.91 67.57 -12.67
CA VAL A 51 -13.36 67.24 -12.51
C VAL A 51 -13.40 66.15 -11.41
N ILE A 52 -13.55 66.46 -10.10
CA ILE A 52 -14.80 66.65 -9.32
C ILE A 52 -15.77 65.46 -9.51
N ARG A 53 -16.10 64.60 -8.52
CA ARG A 53 -16.82 64.93 -7.28
C ARG A 53 -16.89 63.75 -6.28
N GLU A 54 -16.47 64.03 -5.04
CA GLU A 54 -17.07 63.71 -3.73
C GLU A 54 -17.60 62.29 -3.41
N ARG A 55 -16.82 61.54 -2.61
CA ARG A 55 -17.30 60.94 -1.34
C ARG A 55 -16.20 61.04 -0.28
N LYS A 56 -16.35 62.00 0.64
CA LYS A 56 -15.60 62.04 1.90
C LYS A 56 -16.15 60.93 2.81
N ILE A 57 -15.36 59.89 3.03
CA ILE A 57 -15.45 59.09 4.26
C ILE A 57 -14.34 59.62 5.17
N LEU A 58 -14.77 60.24 6.27
CA LEU A 58 -13.91 60.62 7.39
C LEU A 58 -13.40 59.32 8.03
N LEU A 59 -12.13 58.99 7.85
CA LEU A 59 -11.47 57.96 8.64
C LEU A 59 -10.61 58.67 9.68
N ASN A 60 -11.09 58.63 10.92
CA ASN A 60 -10.30 58.95 12.11
C ASN A 60 -9.05 58.07 12.11
N CYS A 61 -7.88 58.70 12.06
CA CYS A 61 -6.62 58.06 12.40
C CYS A 61 -6.59 57.80 13.90
N THR A 62 -7.00 56.61 14.31
CA THR A 62 -6.68 56.07 15.63
C THR A 62 -5.90 54.78 15.47
N THR A 63 -4.70 54.80 16.07
CA THR A 63 -3.83 53.69 16.47
C THR A 63 -3.26 52.78 15.41
N SER A 64 -1.93 52.84 15.34
CA SER A 64 -1.00 51.92 14.69
C SER A 64 -1.42 50.45 14.75
N THR A 65 -1.50 49.82 13.58
CA THR A 65 -0.89 48.51 13.38
C THR A 65 -0.19 48.59 12.04
N THR A 66 1.08 48.98 12.06
CA THR A 66 1.98 48.67 10.94
C THR A 66 2.11 47.16 10.88
N VAL A 67 1.18 46.51 10.17
CA VAL A 67 1.36 45.12 9.75
C VAL A 67 2.60 45.12 8.89
N ASN A 68 3.66 44.47 9.37
CA ASN A 68 4.89 44.35 8.62
C ASN A 68 4.60 43.42 7.44
N LEU A 69 4.25 44.01 6.29
CA LEU A 69 3.92 43.30 5.04
C LEU A 69 4.99 42.25 4.67
N LYS A 70 6.26 42.46 5.06
CA LYS A 70 7.32 41.48 4.87
C LYS A 70 7.13 40.21 5.71
N ASP A 71 6.62 40.32 6.93
CA ASP A 71 6.38 39.18 7.82
C ASP A 71 5.13 38.39 7.39
N GLU A 72 4.08 39.07 6.93
CA GLU A 72 2.91 38.40 6.34
C GLU A 72 3.27 37.65 5.06
N VAL A 73 3.98 38.30 4.12
CA VAL A 73 4.44 37.66 2.88
C VAL A 73 5.36 36.47 3.19
N ARG A 74 6.23 36.58 4.21
CA ARG A 74 7.08 35.46 4.65
C ARG A 74 6.26 34.31 5.23
N LYS A 75 5.20 34.61 5.99
CA LYS A 75 4.29 33.62 6.59
C LYS A 75 3.48 32.90 5.52
N GLU A 76 2.91 33.62 4.56
CA GLU A 76 2.18 33.04 3.44
C GLU A 76 3.08 32.20 2.53
N LYS A 77 4.30 32.69 2.24
CA LYS A 77 5.30 31.95 1.48
C LYS A 77 5.65 30.60 2.14
N LYS A 78 5.84 30.60 3.46
CA LYS A 78 6.05 29.36 4.24
C LYS A 78 4.84 28.43 4.22
N HIS A 79 3.64 28.99 4.34
CA HIS A 79 2.40 28.22 4.29
C HIS A 79 2.20 27.54 2.93
N LEU A 80 2.40 28.30 1.83
CA LEU A 80 2.36 27.79 0.47
C LEU A 80 3.42 26.71 0.24
N ALA A 81 4.64 26.91 0.72
CA ALA A 81 5.70 25.91 0.65
C ALA A 81 5.31 24.60 1.36
N ALA A 82 4.70 24.69 2.54
CA ALA A 82 4.22 23.51 3.28
C ALA A 82 3.12 22.77 2.50
N MET A 83 2.17 23.50 1.89
CA MET A 83 1.13 22.90 1.04
C MET A 83 1.70 22.22 -0.20
N LEU A 84 2.67 22.85 -0.88
CA LEU A 84 3.31 22.29 -2.06
C LEU A 84 4.15 21.05 -1.73
N ARG A 85 4.84 21.03 -0.58
CA ARG A 85 5.52 19.82 -0.09
C ARG A 85 4.53 18.68 0.13
N LYS A 86 3.40 18.95 0.78
CA LYS A 86 2.35 17.95 0.98
C LYS A 86 1.82 17.41 -0.36
N LEU A 87 1.46 18.30 -1.29
CA LEU A 87 1.00 17.91 -2.63
C LEU A 87 2.03 17.04 -3.36
N LEU A 88 3.31 17.37 -3.21
CA LEU A 88 4.38 16.63 -3.85
C LEU A 88 4.55 15.22 -3.26
N PHE A 89 4.36 15.04 -1.95
CA PHE A 89 4.26 13.71 -1.35
C PHE A 89 3.04 12.93 -1.86
N ASP A 90 1.87 13.57 -1.92
CA ASP A 90 0.63 12.93 -2.40
C ASP A 90 0.77 12.49 -3.88
N LEU A 91 1.37 13.34 -4.73
CA LEU A 91 1.68 13.02 -6.12
C LEU A 91 2.70 11.89 -6.25
N SER A 92 3.71 11.85 -5.38
CA SER A 92 4.69 10.75 -5.34
C SER A 92 4.05 9.43 -4.96
N ASP A 93 3.15 9.45 -3.98
CA ASP A 93 2.46 8.26 -3.52
C ASP A 93 1.53 7.74 -4.62
N THR A 94 0.77 8.65 -5.23
CA THR A 94 -0.06 8.35 -6.40
C THR A 94 0.78 7.83 -7.57
N GLN A 95 1.98 8.38 -7.80
CA GLN A 95 2.89 7.91 -8.83
C GLN A 95 3.34 6.47 -8.55
N ARG A 96 3.71 6.16 -7.30
CA ARG A 96 4.08 4.80 -6.87
C ARG A 96 2.92 3.83 -7.06
N ASP A 97 1.70 4.24 -6.72
CA ASP A 97 0.50 3.43 -6.94
C ASP A 97 0.19 3.21 -8.44
N ALA A 98 0.64 4.13 -9.30
CA ALA A 98 0.44 4.12 -10.74
C ALA A 98 1.64 3.56 -11.53
N VAL A 99 2.65 2.98 -10.87
CA VAL A 99 3.94 2.57 -11.46
C VAL A 99 3.85 1.67 -12.68
N THR A 100 2.72 1.05 -12.82
CA THR A 100 2.46 0.03 -13.79
C THR A 100 1.57 0.47 -14.95
N LEU A 101 0.98 1.65 -14.80
CA LEU A 101 0.46 2.42 -15.92
C LEU A 101 1.56 3.38 -16.34
N ALA A 102 2.51 2.92 -17.14
CA ALA A 102 3.67 3.72 -17.57
C ALA A 102 3.31 5.15 -18.01
N PRO A 103 2.24 5.41 -18.80
CA PRO A 103 1.85 6.77 -19.15
C PRO A 103 1.43 7.63 -17.94
N LEU A 104 0.75 7.04 -16.95
CA LEU A 104 0.31 7.73 -15.74
C LEU A 104 1.48 7.95 -14.78
N TYR A 105 2.35 6.95 -14.60
CA TYR A 105 3.60 7.09 -13.86
C TYR A 105 4.45 8.24 -14.40
N HIS A 106 4.67 8.30 -15.72
CA HIS A 106 5.44 9.38 -16.34
C HIS A 106 4.75 10.75 -16.17
N ARG A 107 3.43 10.82 -16.36
CA ARG A 107 2.69 12.08 -16.20
C ARG A 107 2.74 12.60 -14.76
N LEU A 108 2.59 11.73 -13.77
CA LEU A 108 2.72 12.10 -12.36
C LEU A 108 4.16 12.53 -12.04
N GLY A 109 5.16 11.93 -12.67
CA GLY A 109 6.56 12.39 -12.61
C GLY A 109 6.75 13.82 -13.11
N GLU A 110 6.12 14.19 -14.23
CA GLU A 110 6.14 15.57 -14.74
C GLU A 110 5.41 16.54 -13.80
N HIS A 111 4.31 16.13 -13.16
CA HIS A 111 3.64 16.95 -12.15
C HIS A 111 4.50 17.15 -10.91
N ILE A 112 5.17 16.11 -10.42
CA ILE A 112 6.13 16.19 -9.31
C ILE A 112 7.26 17.17 -9.64
N LYS A 113 7.83 17.06 -10.86
CA LYS A 113 8.86 17.98 -11.35
C LYS A 113 8.36 19.42 -11.37
N THR A 114 7.14 19.66 -11.86
CA THR A 114 6.52 20.98 -11.90
C THR A 114 6.36 21.57 -10.49
N VAL A 115 5.86 20.79 -9.53
CA VAL A 115 5.68 21.25 -8.14
C VAL A 115 7.04 21.57 -7.49
N ASN A 116 8.08 20.78 -7.78
CA ASN A 116 9.45 21.05 -7.34
C ASN A 116 10.02 22.35 -7.93
N GLU A 117 9.72 22.66 -9.18
CA GLU A 117 10.12 23.94 -9.81
C GLU A 117 9.44 25.13 -9.12
N ILE A 118 8.17 24.98 -8.72
CA ILE A 118 7.45 26.00 -7.95
C ILE A 118 8.09 26.18 -6.57
N LEU A 119 8.39 25.11 -5.83
CA LEU A 119 9.09 25.18 -4.54
C LEU A 119 10.44 25.90 -4.66
N HIS A 120 11.22 25.58 -5.69
CA HIS A 120 12.48 26.25 -5.96
C HIS A 120 12.31 27.76 -6.25
N SER A 121 11.25 28.14 -6.98
CA SER A 121 10.93 29.57 -7.21
C SER A 121 10.60 30.32 -5.92
N LEU A 122 10.10 29.60 -4.91
CA LEU A 122 9.91 30.11 -3.55
C LEU A 122 11.20 30.09 -2.72
N GLN A 123 12.39 29.85 -3.29
CA GLN A 123 13.65 29.73 -2.53
C GLN A 123 13.57 28.68 -1.41
N GLU A 124 12.70 27.69 -1.57
CA GLU A 124 12.62 26.53 -0.69
C GLU A 124 13.37 25.38 -1.36
N ASP A 125 13.95 24.50 -0.55
CA ASP A 125 14.66 23.32 -1.07
C ASP A 125 13.70 22.44 -1.90
N LYS A 126 14.17 22.01 -3.07
CA LYS A 126 13.48 20.99 -3.87
C LYS A 126 13.35 19.72 -3.04
N VAL A 127 12.20 19.06 -3.12
CA VAL A 127 11.99 17.75 -2.53
C VAL A 127 12.31 16.72 -3.61
N GLU A 128 13.51 16.14 -3.55
CA GLU A 128 13.99 15.26 -4.62
C GLU A 128 13.40 13.86 -4.53
N LEU A 129 12.36 13.62 -5.33
CA LEU A 129 11.71 12.33 -5.44
C LEU A 129 12.30 11.40 -6.52
N ASN A 130 13.17 11.87 -7.42
CA ASN A 130 14.17 11.03 -8.10
C ASN A 130 15.20 11.72 -9.03
N GLU A 131 16.40 11.12 -9.03
CA GLU A 131 17.39 10.85 -10.11
C GLU A 131 18.43 11.85 -10.66
N LYS A 132 18.47 13.16 -10.39
CA LYS A 132 19.49 14.03 -11.06
C LYS A 132 20.43 14.87 -10.23
N TYR A 133 20.51 14.67 -8.91
CA TYR A 133 21.34 15.55 -8.06
C TYR A 133 22.39 14.88 -7.18
N VAL A 134 22.82 13.66 -7.51
CA VAL A 134 24.06 13.15 -6.90
C VAL A 134 25.32 13.61 -7.66
N GLN A 135 25.20 14.23 -8.85
CA GLN A 135 26.39 14.60 -9.63
C GLN A 135 26.67 16.10 -9.86
N ARG A 136 25.88 17.07 -9.36
CA ARG A 136 26.16 18.48 -9.71
C ARG A 136 26.04 19.59 -8.67
N ASN A 137 25.93 19.30 -7.38
CA ASN A 137 26.21 20.32 -6.36
C ASN A 137 26.70 19.68 -5.06
N GLU A 138 28.01 19.46 -4.99
CA GLU A 138 28.72 19.41 -3.72
C GLU A 138 28.64 20.80 -3.05
N LYS A 139 27.48 21.17 -2.50
CA LYS A 139 27.50 22.00 -1.30
C LYS A 139 27.97 21.09 -0.19
N LYS A 140 29.13 21.41 0.39
CA LYS A 140 29.84 20.67 1.46
C LYS A 140 28.89 19.77 2.26
N PRO A 141 29.02 18.44 2.19
CA PRO A 141 28.26 17.56 3.05
C PRO A 141 28.58 17.91 4.50
N SER A 142 27.58 17.80 5.39
CA SER A 142 27.89 17.69 6.82
C SER A 142 28.94 16.59 6.98
N LYS A 143 29.99 16.81 7.80
CA LYS A 143 31.11 15.87 8.01
C LYS A 143 30.65 14.41 7.86
N SER A 144 31.03 13.79 6.74
CA SER A 144 30.63 12.41 6.46
C SER A 144 31.40 11.49 7.38
N VAL A 145 30.69 10.70 8.18
CA VAL A 145 31.29 9.80 9.20
C VAL A 145 31.96 8.56 8.60
N ILE A 146 31.67 8.27 7.32
CA ILE A 146 32.22 7.17 6.53
C ILE A 146 32.86 7.76 5.27
N CYS A 147 34.00 7.24 4.84
CA CYS A 147 34.61 7.70 3.60
C CYS A 147 33.74 7.44 2.37
N PRO A 148 33.75 8.34 1.37
CA PRO A 148 33.02 8.15 0.14
C PRO A 148 33.57 6.94 -0.64
N GLU A 149 32.75 6.42 -1.54
CA GLU A 149 33.10 5.30 -2.41
C GLU A 149 32.94 5.73 -3.87
N LYS A 150 33.74 5.14 -4.75
CA LYS A 150 33.76 5.44 -6.18
C LYS A 150 33.84 4.16 -7.00
N PHE A 151 33.12 4.13 -8.11
CA PHE A 151 33.33 3.11 -9.14
C PHE A 151 34.69 3.34 -9.82
N MET A 152 35.56 2.34 -9.74
CA MET A 152 36.96 2.37 -10.19
C MET A 152 37.15 1.81 -11.61
N GLY A 153 36.10 1.29 -12.24
CA GLY A 153 36.18 0.71 -13.58
C GLY A 153 36.56 1.76 -14.60
N SER A 154 37.77 1.68 -15.15
CA SER A 154 38.15 2.39 -16.37
C SER A 154 37.53 1.75 -17.62
N ASP A 155 37.20 0.46 -17.52
CA ASP A 155 36.42 -0.31 -18.48
C ASP A 155 35.49 -1.31 -17.73
N LEU A 156 34.67 -2.04 -18.48
CA LEU A 156 33.68 -2.98 -17.94
C LEU A 156 34.29 -4.32 -17.46
N SER A 157 35.59 -4.52 -17.60
CA SER A 157 36.28 -5.76 -17.22
C SER A 157 36.84 -5.72 -15.79
N LEU A 158 36.89 -4.54 -15.14
CA LEU A 158 37.40 -4.43 -13.78
C LEU A 158 36.61 -5.34 -12.83
N GLY A 159 37.32 -6.26 -12.18
CA GLY A 159 36.74 -7.25 -11.27
C GLY A 159 36.41 -8.61 -11.92
N TYR A 160 36.50 -8.73 -13.25
CA TYR A 160 36.33 -10.01 -13.94
C TYR A 160 37.28 -11.10 -13.38
N PRO A 161 36.86 -12.37 -13.28
CA PRO A 161 35.55 -12.92 -13.68
C PRO A 161 34.46 -12.85 -12.61
N TRP A 162 34.80 -12.46 -11.39
CA TRP A 162 33.91 -12.62 -10.24
C TRP A 162 33.20 -11.33 -9.81
N PHE A 163 33.68 -10.17 -10.29
CA PHE A 163 33.19 -8.83 -10.01
C PHE A 163 33.08 -8.50 -8.51
N ARG A 164 33.98 -9.08 -7.70
CA ARG A 164 34.14 -8.74 -6.27
C ARG A 164 34.84 -7.40 -6.05
N THR A 165 35.45 -6.84 -7.09
CA THR A 165 36.06 -5.52 -7.10
C THR A 165 35.42 -4.68 -8.20
N GLY A 166 35.32 -3.38 -7.98
CA GLY A 166 34.66 -2.47 -8.93
C GLY A 166 34.41 -1.13 -8.28
N PHE A 167 33.86 -1.14 -7.07
CA PHE A 167 33.84 0.04 -6.20
C PHE A 167 34.99 -0.01 -5.19
N ALA A 168 35.52 1.16 -4.83
CA ALA A 168 36.50 1.30 -3.77
C ALA A 168 36.20 2.52 -2.89
N THR A 169 36.34 2.32 -1.58
CA THR A 169 36.32 3.41 -0.60
C THR A 169 37.55 4.29 -0.81
N LEU A 170 37.33 5.60 -0.95
CA LEU A 170 38.40 6.58 -1.08
C LEU A 170 39.02 6.89 0.28
N ASN A 171 40.32 7.16 0.31
CA ASN A 171 40.96 7.60 1.55
C ASN A 171 40.40 8.94 2.01
N CYS A 172 40.00 9.03 3.28
CA CYS A 172 39.54 10.27 3.89
C CYS A 172 40.03 10.35 5.34
N THR A 173 40.23 11.57 5.84
CA THR A 173 40.73 11.81 7.21
C THR A 173 39.63 11.80 8.27
N ASP A 174 38.37 11.89 7.85
CA ASP A 174 37.22 12.13 8.74
C ASP A 174 36.48 10.85 9.15
N SER A 175 36.97 9.65 8.76
CA SER A 175 36.28 8.39 9.06
C SER A 175 36.28 8.08 10.55
N VAL A 176 35.11 7.79 11.10
CA VAL A 176 34.95 7.35 12.49
C VAL A 176 35.07 5.82 12.56
N PRO A 177 35.81 5.25 13.53
CA PRO A 177 35.90 3.80 13.70
C PRO A 177 34.54 3.14 13.88
N MET A 178 34.34 1.96 13.27
CA MET A 178 33.03 1.28 13.22
C MET A 178 32.43 1.00 14.60
N HIS A 179 33.26 0.63 15.59
CA HIS A 179 32.81 0.38 16.96
C HIS A 179 32.22 1.61 17.68
N ARG A 180 32.46 2.83 17.17
CA ARG A 180 31.83 4.07 17.66
C ARG A 180 30.58 4.44 16.87
N LEU A 181 30.39 3.85 15.69
CA LEU A 181 29.28 4.17 14.79
C LEU A 181 28.11 3.22 14.93
N ILE A 182 28.36 1.93 15.12
CA ILE A 182 27.30 0.92 15.07
C ILE A 182 27.38 -0.08 16.23
N THR A 183 26.21 -0.44 16.74
CA THR A 183 26.02 -1.61 17.61
C THR A 183 25.29 -2.71 16.84
N VAL A 184 25.81 -3.93 16.92
CA VAL A 184 25.28 -5.12 16.25
C VAL A 184 24.36 -5.87 17.22
N ILE A 185 23.08 -5.97 16.91
CA ILE A 185 22.12 -6.75 17.70
C ILE A 185 21.79 -8.02 16.93
N LEU A 186 22.14 -9.18 17.49
CA LEU A 186 21.78 -10.49 16.94
C LEU A 186 20.68 -11.11 17.80
N HIS A 187 19.53 -11.39 17.20
CA HIS A 187 18.42 -12.05 17.90
C HIS A 187 18.10 -13.39 17.24
N TYR A 188 18.09 -14.44 18.07
CA TYR A 188 17.75 -15.81 17.65
C TYR A 188 16.55 -16.30 18.45
N SER A 189 15.38 -16.33 17.83
CA SER A 189 14.19 -16.92 18.47
C SER A 189 14.30 -18.45 18.44
N ARG A 190 13.95 -19.13 19.53
CA ARG A 190 13.81 -20.61 19.68
C ARG A 190 14.75 -21.47 18.80
N GLN A 191 15.86 -21.91 19.42
CA GLN A 191 16.97 -22.71 18.87
C GLN A 191 17.80 -22.03 17.77
N LEU A 192 19.13 -22.09 17.95
CA LEU A 192 20.13 -21.66 16.97
C LEU A 192 19.84 -22.31 15.60
N PRO A 193 20.09 -21.61 14.48
CA PRO A 193 19.80 -22.12 13.15
C PRO A 193 20.47 -23.47 12.90
N LEU A 194 19.70 -24.44 12.40
CA LEU A 194 20.19 -25.74 11.93
C LEU A 194 20.35 -25.68 10.40
N PRO A 195 21.47 -26.14 9.81
CA PRO A 195 22.67 -26.61 10.48
C PRO A 195 23.47 -25.42 11.04
N PRO A 196 24.00 -25.48 12.27
CA PRO A 196 24.75 -24.37 12.83
C PRO A 196 26.16 -24.39 12.26
N GLN A 197 26.57 -23.35 11.55
CA GLN A 197 27.84 -22.78 11.97
C GLN A 197 27.65 -22.36 13.43
N SER A 198 28.56 -22.78 14.31
CA SER A 198 28.47 -22.42 15.72
C SER A 198 28.31 -20.89 15.82
N LEU A 199 27.44 -20.40 16.71
CA LEU A 199 27.34 -18.96 17.02
C LEU A 199 28.72 -18.32 17.23
N TYR A 200 29.65 -19.09 17.81
CA TYR A 200 31.08 -18.77 17.87
C TYR A 200 31.67 -18.35 16.52
N THR A 201 31.42 -19.10 15.45
CA THR A 201 31.90 -18.80 14.09
C THR A 201 31.37 -17.46 13.58
N VAL A 202 30.09 -17.17 13.82
CA VAL A 202 29.50 -15.86 13.45
C VAL A 202 30.19 -14.74 14.22
N LEU A 203 30.32 -14.86 15.55
CA LEU A 203 30.99 -13.87 16.39
C LEU A 203 32.48 -13.70 16.05
N GLN A 204 33.18 -14.80 15.75
CA GLN A 204 34.59 -14.80 15.35
C GLN A 204 34.78 -14.06 14.01
N ARG A 205 33.86 -14.27 13.06
CA ARG A 205 33.88 -13.55 11.78
C ARG A 205 33.55 -12.08 11.96
N ILE A 206 32.59 -11.72 12.81
CA ILE A 206 32.33 -10.32 13.19
C ILE A 206 33.60 -9.68 13.77
N ALA A 207 34.25 -10.35 14.73
CA ALA A 207 35.50 -9.87 15.34
C ALA A 207 36.63 -9.70 14.31
N LYS A 208 36.67 -10.56 13.30
CA LYS A 208 37.65 -10.49 12.20
C LYS A 208 37.42 -9.27 11.29
N PHE A 209 36.18 -9.03 10.87
CA PHE A 209 35.85 -7.95 9.93
C PHE A 209 35.70 -6.59 10.60
N TYR A 210 35.18 -6.56 11.83
CA TYR A 210 34.94 -5.34 12.60
C TYR A 210 35.49 -5.47 14.03
N PRO A 211 36.82 -5.40 14.22
CA PRO A 211 37.44 -5.52 15.53
C PRO A 211 36.94 -4.45 16.52
N GLY A 212 36.67 -4.87 17.76
CA GLY A 212 36.22 -4.01 18.86
C GLY A 212 34.75 -3.60 18.80
N ILE A 213 33.97 -4.08 17.81
CA ILE A 213 32.55 -3.74 17.67
C ILE A 213 31.72 -4.21 18.87
N ASN A 214 30.68 -3.43 19.19
CA ASN A 214 29.73 -3.77 20.24
C ASN A 214 28.68 -4.74 19.67
N VAL A 215 28.58 -5.92 20.26
CA VAL A 215 27.62 -6.96 19.89
C VAL A 215 26.69 -7.24 21.07
N VAL A 216 25.39 -7.14 20.82
CA VAL A 216 24.33 -7.55 21.75
C VAL A 216 23.73 -8.84 21.21
N LEU A 217 23.96 -9.95 21.91
CA LEU A 217 23.33 -11.21 21.63
C LEU A 217 22.04 -11.33 22.44
N SER A 218 20.94 -11.60 21.76
CA SER A 218 19.63 -11.82 22.35
C SER A 218 19.11 -13.23 22.03
N SER A 219 18.62 -13.92 23.06
CA SER A 219 18.07 -15.27 22.93
C SER A 219 16.89 -15.50 23.88
N ASP A 220 15.99 -16.38 23.45
CA ASP A 220 14.85 -16.84 24.26
C ASP A 220 15.27 -17.92 25.29
N ASN A 221 16.50 -18.45 25.19
CA ASN A 221 17.00 -19.57 26.01
C ASN A 221 18.14 -19.15 26.94
N ASN A 222 17.98 -19.44 28.24
CA ASN A 222 18.97 -19.14 29.29
C ASN A 222 20.26 -19.99 29.22
N GLN A 223 20.32 -21.06 28.41
CA GLN A 223 21.52 -21.92 28.33
C GLN A 223 22.74 -21.27 27.63
N GLU A 224 22.57 -20.13 26.93
CA GLU A 224 23.68 -19.38 26.33
C GLU A 224 24.55 -18.63 27.37
N ASN A 225 24.06 -18.47 28.61
CA ASN A 225 24.83 -17.83 29.70
C ASN A 225 26.11 -18.62 30.06
N LEU A 226 26.14 -19.94 29.82
CA LEU A 226 27.27 -20.81 30.15
C LEU A 226 28.45 -20.67 29.17
N ARG A 227 28.26 -20.08 27.98
CA ARG A 227 29.32 -19.87 26.97
C ARG A 227 29.95 -18.48 27.01
N LYS A 228 29.27 -17.47 27.56
CA LYS A 228 29.64 -16.04 27.50
C LYS A 228 31.09 -15.72 27.92
N ARG A 229 31.54 -16.19 29.09
CA ARG A 229 32.89 -15.86 29.63
C ARG A 229 34.04 -16.44 28.79
N SER A 230 33.84 -17.57 28.13
CA SER A 230 34.85 -18.15 27.24
C SER A 230 34.92 -17.44 25.88
N LEU A 231 33.86 -16.76 25.46
CA LEU A 231 33.76 -16.12 24.15
C LEU A 231 34.38 -14.72 24.15
N GLU A 232 34.11 -13.91 25.17
CA GLU A 232 34.63 -12.54 25.30
C GLU A 232 36.16 -12.50 25.46
N SER A 233 36.73 -13.46 26.19
CA SER A 233 38.19 -13.53 26.41
C SER A 233 38.97 -13.99 25.18
N GLN A 234 38.29 -14.57 24.17
CA GLN A 234 38.92 -15.13 22.97
C GLN A 234 38.72 -14.27 21.72
N LEU A 235 37.77 -13.34 21.74
CA LEU A 235 37.36 -12.56 20.58
C LEU A 235 37.52 -11.06 20.86
N ASN A 236 38.08 -10.32 19.91
CA ASN A 236 38.24 -8.87 20.00
C ASN A 236 36.91 -8.15 19.72
N ILE A 237 35.90 -8.34 20.57
CA ILE A 237 34.58 -7.69 20.52
C ILE A 237 34.09 -7.36 21.93
N SER A 238 33.22 -6.35 22.05
CA SER A 238 32.45 -6.15 23.27
C SER A 238 31.14 -6.91 23.16
N LEU A 239 30.99 -8.01 23.91
CA LEU A 239 29.78 -8.84 23.87
C LEU A 239 28.89 -8.53 25.09
N SER A 240 27.60 -8.37 24.83
CA SER A 240 26.57 -8.37 25.87
C SER A 240 25.55 -9.43 25.54
N LEU A 241 24.99 -10.05 26.58
CA LEU A 241 23.99 -11.11 26.45
C LEU A 241 22.73 -10.66 27.18
N LYS A 242 21.61 -10.67 26.47
CA LYS A 242 20.28 -10.43 27.04
C LYS A 242 19.39 -11.62 26.77
N THR A 243 18.77 -12.15 27.82
CA THR A 243 17.79 -13.22 27.69
C THR A 243 16.40 -12.69 27.97
N PHE A 244 15.44 -13.06 27.12
CA PHE A 244 14.06 -12.61 27.22
C PHE A 244 13.12 -13.81 27.24
N PRO A 245 12.94 -14.45 28.42
CA PRO A 245 12.02 -15.57 28.52
C PRO A 245 10.58 -15.06 28.39
N LYS A 246 9.88 -15.51 27.34
CA LYS A 246 8.44 -15.26 27.12
C LYS A 246 8.05 -13.76 27.12
N GLN A 247 8.68 -12.96 26.26
CA GLN A 247 8.30 -11.57 26.01
C GLN A 247 7.75 -11.38 24.60
N ASN A 248 6.98 -10.30 24.41
CA ASN A 248 6.51 -9.90 23.10
C ASN A 248 7.68 -9.41 22.24
N GLN A 249 7.66 -9.70 20.94
CA GLN A 249 8.74 -9.31 20.03
C GLN A 249 9.03 -7.79 20.08
N GLY A 250 8.00 -6.96 20.28
CA GLY A 250 8.16 -5.51 20.34
C GLY A 250 8.87 -5.02 21.59
N GLU A 251 8.59 -5.65 22.74
CA GLU A 251 9.27 -5.36 24.00
C GLU A 251 10.76 -5.72 23.92
N ILE A 252 11.07 -6.90 23.34
CA ILE A 252 12.44 -7.39 23.15
C ILE A 252 13.25 -6.37 22.34
N TRP A 253 12.77 -5.99 21.15
CA TRP A 253 13.52 -5.06 20.30
C TRP A 253 13.62 -3.66 20.90
N ASN A 254 12.58 -3.14 21.54
CA ASN A 254 12.65 -1.85 22.21
C ASN A 254 13.67 -1.87 23.38
N SER A 255 13.68 -2.92 24.20
CA SER A 255 14.66 -3.10 25.28
C SER A 255 16.10 -3.20 24.74
N LEU A 256 16.29 -3.87 23.61
CA LEU A 256 17.59 -3.99 22.96
C LEU A 256 18.06 -2.64 22.40
N ILE A 257 17.18 -1.89 21.74
CA ILE A 257 17.50 -0.58 21.13
C ILE A 257 17.75 0.50 22.18
N ASN A 258 17.05 0.48 23.31
CA ASN A 258 17.22 1.50 24.36
C ASN A 258 18.61 1.49 24.99
N ASP A 259 19.31 0.36 24.97
CA ASP A 259 20.69 0.25 25.48
C ASP A 259 21.75 0.70 24.46
N VAL A 260 21.37 0.96 23.21
CA VAL A 260 22.31 1.35 22.15
C VAL A 260 22.80 2.79 22.35
N THR A 261 24.10 2.98 22.46
CA THR A 261 24.69 4.33 22.59
C THR A 261 25.28 4.86 21.29
N THR A 262 25.41 4.01 20.28
CA THR A 262 25.99 4.34 18.98
C THR A 262 24.95 5.00 18.05
N PRO A 263 25.37 5.88 17.12
CA PRO A 263 24.47 6.57 16.20
C PRO A 263 23.66 5.64 15.29
N TYR A 264 24.17 4.45 15.00
CA TYR A 264 23.51 3.45 14.16
C TYR A 264 23.36 2.12 14.89
N VAL A 265 22.34 1.36 14.54
CA VAL A 265 22.10 0.03 15.08
C VAL A 265 21.82 -0.95 13.94
N PHE A 266 22.46 -2.11 13.97
CA PHE A 266 22.14 -3.24 13.11
C PHE A 266 21.21 -4.21 13.83
N LEU A 267 20.10 -4.56 13.20
CA LEU A 267 19.17 -5.59 13.68
C LEU A 267 19.32 -6.82 12.79
N GLY A 268 20.01 -7.84 13.32
CA GLY A 268 20.20 -9.14 12.69
C GLY A 268 19.33 -10.21 13.32
N SER A 269 18.17 -10.47 12.72
CA SER A 269 17.37 -11.66 13.04
C SER A 269 17.85 -12.86 12.25
N ASP A 270 18.12 -13.98 12.94
CA ASP A 270 18.42 -15.28 12.32
C ASP A 270 19.61 -15.29 11.34
N VAL A 271 20.63 -14.44 11.57
CA VAL A 271 21.89 -14.44 10.80
C VAL A 271 22.65 -15.75 11.03
N THR A 272 22.95 -16.47 9.95
CA THR A 272 23.59 -17.79 10.00
C THR A 272 25.10 -17.72 9.73
N HIS A 273 25.53 -16.80 8.86
CA HIS A 273 26.94 -16.64 8.48
C HIS A 273 27.27 -15.15 8.37
N PHE A 274 28.49 -14.79 8.75
CA PHE A 274 29.03 -13.44 8.59
C PHE A 274 30.22 -13.49 7.62
N THR A 275 30.04 -12.97 6.41
CA THR A 275 31.02 -13.03 5.31
C THR A 275 31.49 -11.64 4.91
N ASP A 276 32.42 -11.58 3.96
CA ASP A 276 32.90 -10.34 3.33
C ASP A 276 31.86 -9.68 2.42
N ASP A 277 30.71 -10.34 2.18
CA ASP A 277 29.56 -9.76 1.47
C ASP A 277 28.75 -8.78 2.36
N ILE A 278 29.04 -8.71 3.68
CA ILE A 278 28.43 -7.75 4.62
C ILE A 278 29.30 -6.50 4.74
N ASN A 279 28.72 -5.33 4.43
CA ASN A 279 29.43 -4.05 4.42
C ASN A 279 28.65 -2.99 5.21
N PHE A 280 29.04 -2.74 6.46
CA PHE A 280 28.37 -1.76 7.32
C PHE A 280 28.67 -0.32 6.89
N GLU A 281 29.88 -0.06 6.39
CA GLU A 281 30.27 1.24 5.84
C GLU A 281 29.31 1.65 4.72
N ARG A 282 29.00 0.72 3.81
CA ARG A 282 28.07 0.93 2.70
C ARG A 282 26.68 1.31 3.19
N LEU A 283 26.11 0.55 4.11
CA LEU A 283 24.76 0.81 4.65
C LEU A 283 24.71 2.14 5.43
N ILE A 284 25.71 2.41 6.29
CA ILE A 284 25.80 3.66 7.05
C ILE A 284 26.02 4.86 6.12
N ARG A 285 26.80 4.72 5.05
CA ARG A 285 27.01 5.78 4.05
C ARG A 285 25.69 6.21 3.43
N VAL A 286 24.83 5.26 3.06
CA VAL A 286 23.53 5.57 2.46
C VAL A 286 22.60 6.28 3.45
N ILE A 287 22.58 5.86 4.72
CA ILE A 287 21.80 6.53 5.77
C ILE A 287 22.34 7.92 6.10
N SER A 288 23.67 8.08 6.20
CA SER A 288 24.30 9.34 6.62
C SER A 288 24.31 10.41 5.54
N THR A 289 24.34 10.02 4.26
CA THR A 289 24.33 10.95 3.12
C THR A 289 22.92 11.35 2.68
N ASN A 290 21.89 10.57 3.02
CA ASN A 290 20.51 10.89 2.73
C ASN A 290 19.67 10.99 4.02
N LYS A 291 19.27 12.22 4.37
CA LYS A 291 18.47 12.50 5.59
C LYS A 291 17.10 11.83 5.61
N GLU A 292 16.54 11.52 4.45
CA GLU A 292 15.26 10.82 4.33
C GLU A 292 15.42 9.33 4.65
N VAL A 293 16.58 8.74 4.42
CA VAL A 293 16.83 7.33 4.72
C VAL A 293 16.92 7.15 6.24
N VAL A 294 16.08 6.24 6.74
CA VAL A 294 16.06 5.82 8.14
C VAL A 294 16.64 4.42 8.29
N ILE A 295 16.44 3.57 7.28
CA ILE A 295 16.83 2.16 7.29
C ILE A 295 17.54 1.82 5.98
N ALA A 296 18.64 1.09 6.08
CA ALA A 296 19.33 0.47 4.96
C ALA A 296 19.58 -1.02 5.25
N GLY A 297 18.94 -1.90 4.47
CA GLY A 297 19.16 -3.34 4.47
C GLY A 297 20.01 -3.81 3.30
N GLY A 298 20.13 -5.13 3.17
CA GLY A 298 20.83 -5.80 2.07
C GLY A 298 19.97 -6.90 1.46
N GLY A 299 20.43 -7.44 0.34
CA GLY A 299 19.93 -8.72 -0.15
C GLY A 299 20.20 -9.82 0.89
N TYR A 300 19.50 -10.93 0.80
CA TYR A 300 19.77 -12.05 1.69
C TYR A 300 19.79 -13.38 0.94
N ARG A 301 20.53 -14.33 1.49
CA ARG A 301 20.60 -15.69 1.00
C ARG A 301 20.22 -16.65 2.12
N ASN A 302 19.28 -17.54 1.85
CA ASN A 302 18.85 -18.53 2.84
C ASN A 302 19.72 -19.80 2.83
N GLN A 303 19.48 -20.70 3.77
CA GLN A 303 20.24 -21.95 3.89
C GLN A 303 20.03 -22.95 2.73
N ARG A 304 18.97 -22.77 1.92
CA ARG A 304 18.76 -23.52 0.67
C ARG A 304 19.57 -22.94 -0.49
N GLY A 305 20.20 -21.79 -0.26
CA GLY A 305 21.01 -21.08 -1.24
C GLY A 305 20.23 -20.14 -2.15
N GLU A 306 18.94 -19.93 -1.87
CA GLU A 306 18.08 -19.00 -2.58
C GLU A 306 18.45 -17.57 -2.15
N TRP A 307 18.73 -16.71 -3.13
CA TRP A 307 18.99 -15.29 -2.92
C TRP A 307 17.74 -14.48 -3.21
N ASP A 308 17.48 -13.47 -2.39
CA ASP A 308 16.41 -12.48 -2.56
C ASP A 308 16.99 -11.07 -2.41
N ILE A 309 16.43 -10.13 -3.18
CA ILE A 309 16.83 -8.72 -3.17
C ILE A 309 16.44 -8.02 -1.85
N GLY A 310 15.60 -8.62 -1.01
CA GLY A 310 15.26 -8.15 0.34
C GLY A 310 14.31 -6.96 0.39
N CYS A 311 13.61 -6.66 -0.70
CA CYS A 311 12.78 -5.46 -0.86
C CYS A 311 11.36 -5.81 -1.30
N LEU A 312 10.39 -5.39 -0.49
CA LEU A 312 8.97 -5.54 -0.80
C LEU A 312 8.26 -4.18 -0.89
N GLN A 313 7.35 -4.08 -1.85
CA GLN A 313 6.33 -3.03 -1.92
C GLN A 313 5.04 -3.52 -1.25
N THR A 314 4.37 -2.65 -0.51
CA THR A 314 3.15 -2.99 0.24
C THR A 314 1.98 -2.14 -0.18
N VAL A 315 0.82 -2.78 -0.39
CA VAL A 315 -0.45 -2.09 -0.63
C VAL A 315 -1.46 -2.62 0.36
N PHE A 316 -2.09 -1.71 1.12
CA PHE A 316 -3.14 -2.07 2.07
C PHE A 316 -4.46 -1.42 1.70
N ARG A 317 -5.32 -2.19 1.03
CA ARG A 317 -6.60 -1.73 0.48
C ARG A 317 -7.61 -2.85 0.55
N ASN A 318 -8.88 -2.49 0.74
CA ASN A 318 -10.00 -3.43 0.78
C ASN A 318 -9.75 -4.61 1.74
N TRP A 319 -9.36 -4.32 2.99
CA TRP A 319 -9.01 -5.31 4.01
C TRP A 319 -7.85 -6.25 3.64
N THR A 320 -7.15 -5.97 2.55
CA THR A 320 -6.16 -6.87 1.96
C THR A 320 -4.78 -6.25 2.00
N MET A 321 -3.87 -6.91 2.71
CA MET A 321 -2.46 -6.57 2.71
C MET A 321 -1.76 -7.35 1.59
N HIS A 322 -1.18 -6.64 0.63
CA HIS A 322 -0.42 -7.23 -0.47
C HIS A 322 1.06 -6.90 -0.33
N TYR A 323 1.90 -7.92 -0.41
CA TYR A 323 3.35 -7.80 -0.54
C TYR A 323 3.76 -8.18 -1.95
N ARG A 324 4.62 -7.36 -2.57
CA ARG A 324 5.17 -7.62 -3.90
C ARG A 324 6.67 -7.48 -3.88
N GLY A 325 7.38 -8.42 -4.48
CA GLY A 325 8.81 -8.25 -4.77
C GLY A 325 9.02 -7.13 -5.77
N GLY A 326 10.09 -6.35 -5.60
CA GLY A 326 10.50 -5.30 -6.53
C GLY A 326 10.53 -3.90 -5.90
N TYR A 327 10.79 -2.89 -6.74
CA TYR A 327 10.96 -1.51 -6.32
C TYR A 327 10.49 -0.52 -7.39
N TYR A 328 10.04 0.65 -6.94
CA TYR A 328 9.58 1.74 -7.83
C TYR A 328 10.63 2.84 -8.05
N ARG A 329 11.67 2.85 -7.21
CA ARG A 329 12.69 3.88 -7.13
C ARG A 329 14.00 3.30 -6.61
N SER A 330 15.11 3.77 -7.13
CA SER A 330 16.46 3.47 -6.66
C SER A 330 17.32 4.74 -6.61
N PHE A 331 18.31 4.76 -5.72
CA PHE A 331 19.36 5.78 -5.71
C PHE A 331 20.60 5.27 -4.99
N GLY A 332 21.77 5.75 -5.40
CA GLY A 332 23.05 5.35 -4.80
C GLY A 332 23.24 3.83 -4.81
N ASP A 333 22.78 3.16 -5.87
CA ASP A 333 22.83 1.71 -6.09
C ASP A 333 22.03 0.88 -5.05
N CYS A 334 21.14 1.53 -4.30
CA CYS A 334 20.15 0.90 -3.42
C CYS A 334 18.73 1.16 -3.92
N ILE A 335 17.79 0.33 -3.52
CA ILE A 335 16.40 0.35 -3.95
C ILE A 335 15.48 0.73 -2.79
N VAL A 336 14.44 1.52 -3.05
CA VAL A 336 13.48 1.99 -2.02
C VAL A 336 12.40 0.94 -1.80
N CYS A 337 12.16 0.62 -0.53
CA CYS A 337 11.27 -0.45 -0.10
C CYS A 337 10.20 0.08 0.86
N ASP A 338 9.00 -0.46 0.76
CA ASP A 338 7.99 -0.28 1.80
C ASP A 338 8.25 -1.20 2.99
N HIS A 339 8.88 -2.36 2.75
CA HIS A 339 9.26 -3.32 3.78
C HIS A 339 10.58 -4.00 3.42
N VAL A 340 11.51 -4.07 4.38
CA VAL A 340 12.80 -4.76 4.24
C VAL A 340 12.72 -6.08 5.00
N GLN A 341 12.85 -7.21 4.30
CA GLN A 341 12.68 -8.55 4.88
C GLN A 341 13.92 -9.09 5.61
N GLY A 342 15.11 -8.71 5.13
CA GLY A 342 16.38 -9.16 5.68
C GLY A 342 16.85 -8.32 6.87
N PRO A 343 18.04 -8.61 7.42
CA PRO A 343 18.71 -7.76 8.39
C PRO A 343 18.97 -6.34 7.85
N TRP A 344 18.95 -5.36 8.73
CA TRP A 344 19.10 -3.95 8.34
C TRP A 344 19.77 -3.09 9.40
N VAL A 345 20.36 -1.98 8.95
CA VAL A 345 20.93 -0.90 9.77
C VAL A 345 19.94 0.24 9.82
N ALA A 346 19.82 0.89 10.97
CA ALA A 346 19.02 2.10 11.13
C ALA A 346 19.77 3.21 11.87
N ASP A 347 19.33 4.44 11.64
CA ASP A 347 19.64 5.57 12.52
C ASP A 347 18.96 5.36 13.88
N THR A 348 19.75 5.26 14.95
CA THR A 348 19.28 4.89 16.29
C THR A 348 18.28 5.92 16.83
N GLU A 349 18.50 7.21 16.60
CA GLU A 349 17.61 8.26 17.12
C GLU A 349 16.28 8.27 16.36
N LYS A 350 16.33 8.15 15.03
CA LYS A 350 15.11 8.08 14.21
C LYS A 350 14.31 6.81 14.51
N LEU A 351 14.97 5.67 14.71
CA LEU A 351 14.30 4.42 15.07
C LEU A 351 13.57 4.54 16.41
N ARG A 352 14.19 5.16 17.42
CA ARG A 352 13.57 5.40 18.74
C ARG A 352 12.35 6.31 18.71
N LYS A 353 12.28 7.25 17.77
CA LYS A 353 11.10 8.11 17.58
C LYS A 353 9.88 7.34 17.09
N LEU A 354 10.08 6.13 16.56
CA LEU A 354 9.02 5.24 16.09
C LEU A 354 9.22 3.83 16.71
N PRO A 355 8.95 3.65 18.02
CA PRO A 355 9.20 2.38 18.70
C PRO A 355 8.37 1.24 18.12
N PHE A 356 8.80 0.00 18.36
CA PHE A 356 8.02 -1.19 18.04
C PHE A 356 6.80 -1.29 18.96
N ASP A 357 5.68 -1.81 18.44
CA ASP A 357 4.49 -2.03 19.27
C ASP A 357 4.75 -3.17 20.25
N GLN A 358 4.74 -2.84 21.55
CA GLN A 358 5.02 -3.76 22.63
C GLN A 358 3.94 -4.83 22.80
N ASN A 359 2.73 -4.61 22.28
CA ASN A 359 1.62 -5.56 22.38
C ASN A 359 1.70 -6.67 21.33
N LEU A 360 2.57 -6.53 20.32
CA LEU A 360 2.71 -7.52 19.25
C LEU A 360 3.68 -8.64 19.65
N GLN A 361 3.13 -9.84 19.79
CA GLN A 361 3.91 -11.07 20.00
C GLN A 361 4.81 -11.41 18.80
N TYR A 362 4.34 -11.11 17.58
CA TYR A 362 5.07 -11.33 16.34
C TYR A 362 4.65 -10.31 15.28
N GLY A 363 5.46 -10.14 14.23
CA GLY A 363 5.16 -9.26 13.10
C GLY A 363 5.50 -7.79 13.32
N VAL A 364 6.32 -7.46 14.33
CA VAL A 364 6.62 -6.06 14.69
C VAL A 364 7.34 -5.30 13.59
N PHE A 365 8.13 -5.97 12.74
CA PHE A 365 8.77 -5.33 11.60
C PHE A 365 7.75 -4.97 10.52
N HIS A 366 6.75 -5.82 10.26
CA HIS A 366 5.66 -5.49 9.33
C HIS A 366 4.88 -4.27 9.83
N ASP A 367 4.53 -4.25 11.12
CA ASP A 367 3.88 -3.11 11.77
C ASP A 367 4.72 -1.82 11.71
N PHE A 368 6.00 -1.93 12.02
CA PHE A 368 6.92 -0.80 12.00
C PHE A 368 7.05 -0.20 10.60
N PHE A 369 7.29 -1.03 9.58
CA PHE A 369 7.43 -0.56 8.21
C PHE A 369 6.12 0.07 7.68
N PHE A 370 4.97 -0.50 8.06
CA PHE A 370 3.67 0.10 7.77
C PHE A 370 3.53 1.49 8.41
N ARG A 371 3.87 1.64 9.69
CA ARG A 371 3.83 2.94 10.38
C ARG A 371 4.86 3.92 9.83
N LEU A 372 6.03 3.44 9.42
CA LEU A 372 7.06 4.26 8.79
C LEU A 372 6.51 4.90 7.52
N LYS A 373 5.89 4.09 6.64
CA LYS A 373 5.26 4.54 5.40
C LYS A 373 4.11 5.52 5.65
N THR A 374 3.21 5.21 6.58
CA THR A 374 1.95 5.96 6.78
C THR A 374 2.09 7.21 7.65
N ALA A 375 2.85 7.15 8.73
CA ALA A 375 3.00 8.27 9.67
C ALA A 375 4.10 9.26 9.25
N ASN A 376 5.10 8.81 8.49
CA ASN A 376 6.26 9.61 8.10
C ASN A 376 6.60 9.40 6.62
N PRO A 377 5.77 9.88 5.67
CA PRO A 377 5.96 9.62 4.23
C PRO A 377 7.29 10.14 3.64
N GLY A 378 7.98 11.04 4.34
CA GLY A 378 9.33 11.51 3.97
C GLY A 378 10.47 10.62 4.48
N SER A 379 10.19 9.60 5.29
CA SER A 379 11.17 8.63 5.76
C SER A 379 11.22 7.43 4.81
N LEU A 380 12.42 7.06 4.38
CA LEU A 380 12.66 5.99 3.43
C LEU A 380 13.35 4.80 4.11
N ALA A 381 12.92 3.61 3.73
CA ALA A 381 13.69 2.39 3.91
C ALA A 381 14.26 1.96 2.56
N VAL A 382 15.51 1.50 2.55
CA VAL A 382 16.17 1.03 1.34
C VAL A 382 16.82 -0.32 1.56
N THR A 383 17.05 -1.04 0.47
CA THR A 383 17.91 -2.22 0.43
C THR A 383 19.02 -2.00 -0.59
N CYS A 384 20.27 -2.30 -0.22
CA CYS A 384 21.44 -2.23 -1.08
C CYS A 384 21.82 -3.67 -1.49
N PRO A 385 21.45 -4.14 -2.70
CA PRO A 385 21.58 -5.57 -3.07
C PRO A 385 23.02 -6.09 -3.16
N ASP A 386 23.98 -5.17 -3.28
CA ASP A 386 25.42 -5.45 -3.23
C ASP A 386 25.89 -5.92 -1.84
N VAL A 387 25.14 -5.58 -0.80
CA VAL A 387 25.34 -6.10 0.56
C VAL A 387 24.47 -7.33 0.75
N MET A 388 25.05 -8.46 1.13
CA MET A 388 24.32 -9.73 1.30
C MET A 388 24.44 -10.30 2.70
N PHE A 389 23.30 -10.64 3.30
CA PHE A 389 23.21 -11.33 4.58
C PHE A 389 22.86 -12.82 4.39
N ASN A 390 23.54 -13.72 5.09
CA ASN A 390 23.18 -15.13 5.11
C ASN A 390 22.24 -15.38 6.30
N ILE A 391 21.00 -15.79 6.04
CA ILE A 391 19.96 -15.92 7.09
C ILE A 391 19.26 -17.28 7.07
N ASN A 392 18.55 -17.59 8.14
CA ASN A 392 17.60 -18.69 8.16
C ASN A 392 16.19 -18.15 7.92
N THR A 393 15.57 -18.54 6.80
CA THR A 393 14.16 -18.21 6.51
C THR A 393 13.26 -19.29 7.09
N ARG A 394 12.49 -18.94 8.13
CA ARG A 394 11.58 -19.88 8.79
C ARG A 394 10.18 -19.75 8.22
N LYS A 395 9.49 -20.88 8.08
CA LYS A 395 8.06 -20.87 7.82
C LYS A 395 7.36 -20.28 9.05
N VAL A 396 6.57 -19.24 8.83
CA VAL A 396 5.75 -18.62 9.88
C VAL A 396 4.33 -19.14 9.76
N ASP A 397 3.81 -19.68 10.86
CA ASP A 397 2.43 -20.15 10.95
C ASP A 397 1.45 -18.97 10.95
N ASP A 398 0.28 -19.15 10.34
CA ASP A 398 -0.73 -18.11 10.18
C ASP A 398 -1.10 -17.48 11.54
N GLU A 399 -1.19 -18.29 12.59
CA GLU A 399 -1.52 -17.90 13.96
C GLU A 399 -0.58 -16.84 14.53
N SER A 400 0.67 -16.81 14.07
CA SER A 400 1.67 -15.85 14.58
C SER A 400 1.30 -14.40 14.23
N TYR A 401 0.63 -14.18 13.11
CA TYR A 401 0.25 -12.83 12.66
C TYR A 401 -1.14 -12.39 13.12
N VAL A 402 -1.86 -13.19 13.92
CA VAL A 402 -3.25 -12.87 14.32
C VAL A 402 -3.37 -11.53 15.02
N GLU A 403 -2.48 -11.21 15.97
CA GLU A 403 -2.54 -9.93 16.68
C GLU A 403 -2.20 -8.74 15.77
N LEU A 404 -1.25 -8.91 14.85
CA LEU A 404 -0.96 -7.90 13.82
C LEU A 404 -2.15 -7.68 12.88
N ALA A 405 -2.78 -8.77 12.45
CA ALA A 405 -3.95 -8.71 11.58
C ALA A 405 -5.13 -8.05 12.29
N LYS A 406 -5.36 -8.33 13.59
CA LYS A 406 -6.37 -7.61 14.39
C LYS A 406 -6.07 -6.12 14.50
N LYS A 407 -4.81 -5.75 14.79
CA LYS A 407 -4.39 -4.35 14.96
C LYS A 407 -4.72 -3.50 13.73
N TRP A 408 -4.43 -4.01 12.54
CA TRP A 408 -4.65 -3.31 11.27
C TRP A 408 -5.98 -3.68 10.60
N ASP A 409 -6.79 -4.51 11.26
CA ASP A 409 -8.03 -5.05 10.73
C ASP A 409 -7.86 -5.72 9.34
N ILE A 410 -6.80 -6.52 9.18
CA ILE A 410 -6.50 -7.27 7.95
C ILE A 410 -7.40 -8.51 7.89
N LYS A 411 -8.00 -8.78 6.72
CA LYS A 411 -8.83 -9.98 6.48
C LYS A 411 -8.22 -10.93 5.47
N LYS A 412 -7.44 -10.41 4.53
CA LYS A 412 -6.67 -11.17 3.53
C LYS A 412 -5.23 -10.66 3.51
N TRP A 413 -4.28 -11.57 3.44
CA TRP A 413 -2.86 -11.26 3.33
C TRP A 413 -2.30 -12.05 2.15
N VAL A 414 -1.68 -11.36 1.21
CA VAL A 414 -1.08 -11.95 0.01
C VAL A 414 0.42 -11.70 0.06
N GLU A 415 1.18 -12.78 0.20
CA GLU A 415 2.64 -12.77 0.21
C GLU A 415 3.20 -12.56 -1.22
N SER A 416 4.47 -12.19 -1.33
CA SER A 416 5.14 -11.96 -2.63
C SER A 416 5.25 -13.22 -3.49
N ASN A 417 5.19 -14.41 -2.88
CA ASN A 417 5.19 -15.70 -3.58
C ASN A 417 3.77 -16.17 -3.98
N GLY A 418 2.74 -15.36 -3.75
CA GLY A 418 1.34 -15.69 -4.03
C GLY A 418 0.61 -16.48 -2.94
N GLN A 419 1.26 -16.82 -1.82
CA GLN A 419 0.58 -17.43 -0.68
C GLN A 419 -0.48 -16.49 -0.12
N VAL A 420 -1.68 -17.01 0.11
CA VAL A 420 -2.79 -16.25 0.70
C VAL A 420 -3.07 -16.75 2.11
N ARG A 421 -3.14 -15.83 3.06
CA ARG A 421 -3.59 -16.08 4.44
C ARG A 421 -4.88 -15.33 4.72
N TRP A 422 -5.73 -15.91 5.54
CA TRP A 422 -7.05 -15.37 5.88
C TRP A 422 -7.17 -15.13 7.38
N TYR A 423 -7.57 -13.92 7.75
CA TYR A 423 -7.67 -13.45 9.14
C TYR A 423 -9.07 -12.96 9.52
N GLY A 424 -10.05 -13.13 8.62
CA GLY A 424 -11.45 -12.77 8.86
C GLY A 424 -12.32 -13.98 9.22
N CYS A 425 -13.55 -14.01 8.68
CA CYS A 425 -14.50 -15.11 8.88
C CYS A 425 -14.07 -16.44 8.23
N ARG A 426 -13.06 -16.42 7.37
CA ARG A 426 -12.44 -17.59 6.74
C ARG A 426 -11.14 -17.92 7.45
N ARG A 427 -10.89 -19.19 7.72
CA ARG A 427 -9.59 -19.70 8.23
C ARG A 427 -8.99 -20.69 7.23
N GLY A 428 -7.87 -20.31 6.63
CA GLY A 428 -7.18 -21.12 5.62
C GLY A 428 -7.95 -21.28 4.29
N TYR A 429 -7.64 -22.36 3.57
CA TYR A 429 -8.15 -22.59 2.21
C TYR A 429 -9.57 -23.18 2.14
N ARG A 430 -10.19 -23.57 3.25
CA ARG A 430 -11.53 -24.18 3.24
C ARG A 430 -12.62 -23.10 3.41
N HIS A 431 -13.70 -23.23 2.66
CA HIS A 431 -14.92 -22.45 2.86
C HIS A 431 -15.39 -22.61 4.32
N ASN A 432 -15.80 -21.50 4.93
CA ASN A 432 -16.34 -21.51 6.28
C ASN A 432 -17.65 -22.32 6.35
N GLN A 433 -17.61 -23.49 7.00
CA GLN A 433 -18.79 -24.34 7.25
C GLN A 433 -19.68 -23.85 8.41
N GLY A 434 -19.52 -22.59 8.86
CA GLY A 434 -20.24 -21.96 9.97
C GLY A 434 -19.43 -22.07 11.27
N THR A 435 -19.07 -20.97 11.92
CA THR A 435 -19.96 -20.17 12.79
C THR A 435 -19.64 -18.66 12.82
N SER A 436 -18.59 -18.20 12.15
CA SER A 436 -18.20 -16.77 12.16
C SER A 436 -18.71 -16.02 10.93
N LYS A 437 -19.49 -14.94 11.12
CA LYS A 437 -19.77 -13.94 10.07
C LYS A 437 -18.90 -12.71 10.30
N CYS A 438 -18.43 -12.08 9.23
CA CYS A 438 -17.93 -10.71 9.36
C CYS A 438 -19.07 -9.69 9.42
N SER A 439 -18.83 -8.56 10.09
CA SER A 439 -19.75 -7.42 10.07
C SER A 439 -19.76 -6.79 8.67
N LEU A 440 -20.95 -6.49 8.18
CA LEU A 440 -21.17 -5.71 6.96
C LEU A 440 -21.59 -4.30 7.40
N THR A 441 -20.96 -3.27 6.85
CA THR A 441 -21.17 -1.90 7.31
C THR A 441 -21.20 -0.96 6.12
N LYS A 442 -22.26 -0.15 6.04
CA LYS A 442 -22.42 0.90 5.03
C LYS A 442 -21.19 1.82 4.99
N GLY A 443 -20.75 2.22 3.79
CA GLY A 443 -19.54 3.02 3.58
C GLY A 443 -18.23 2.24 3.65
N LEU A 444 -18.26 0.95 4.01
CA LEU A 444 -17.12 0.04 3.92
C LEU A 444 -17.38 -1.02 2.84
N GLY A 445 -16.33 -1.42 2.13
CA GLY A 445 -16.36 -2.62 1.30
C GLY A 445 -16.51 -3.85 2.17
N ASN A 446 -17.16 -4.89 1.66
CA ASN A 446 -17.35 -6.13 2.38
C ASN A 446 -16.02 -6.90 2.50
N PRO A 447 -15.77 -7.57 3.64
CA PRO A 447 -14.54 -8.31 3.84
C PRO A 447 -14.30 -9.36 2.73
N PRO A 448 -13.08 -9.44 2.17
CA PRO A 448 -12.76 -10.33 1.06
C PRO A 448 -12.98 -11.81 1.41
N CYS A 449 -12.92 -12.19 2.68
CA CYS A 449 -13.19 -13.54 3.13
C CYS A 449 -14.68 -13.92 3.00
N GLU A 450 -15.61 -12.99 3.24
CA GLU A 450 -17.04 -13.20 2.99
C GLU A 450 -17.34 -13.24 1.50
N LEU A 451 -16.75 -12.31 0.73
CA LEU A 451 -16.90 -12.28 -0.73
C LEU A 451 -16.41 -13.58 -1.38
N GLU A 452 -15.29 -14.14 -0.90
CA GLU A 452 -14.77 -15.42 -1.38
C GLU A 452 -15.69 -16.59 -1.00
N ASN A 453 -16.27 -16.59 0.21
CA ASN A 453 -17.24 -17.60 0.60
C ASN A 453 -18.50 -17.54 -0.28
N LEU A 454 -19.00 -16.34 -0.60
CA LEU A 454 -20.14 -16.16 -1.51
C LEU A 454 -19.80 -16.65 -2.92
N ALA A 455 -18.62 -16.31 -3.43
CA ALA A 455 -18.14 -16.80 -4.71
C ALA A 455 -18.05 -18.34 -4.74
N ASP A 456 -17.52 -18.98 -3.68
CA ASP A 456 -17.43 -20.45 -3.57
C ASP A 456 -18.81 -21.13 -3.62
N ALA A 457 -19.81 -20.55 -2.95
CA ALA A 457 -21.19 -21.06 -2.97
C ALA A 457 -21.86 -20.90 -4.35
N ILE A 458 -21.69 -19.74 -5.01
CA ILE A 458 -22.20 -19.52 -6.38
C ILE A 458 -21.56 -20.53 -7.35
N LYS A 459 -20.23 -20.67 -7.32
CA LYS A 459 -19.51 -21.63 -8.17
C LYS A 459 -20.02 -23.06 -7.90
N PHE A 460 -20.25 -23.43 -6.65
CA PHE A 460 -20.84 -24.73 -6.30
C PHE A 460 -22.22 -24.93 -6.94
N ILE A 461 -23.14 -23.97 -6.80
CA ILE A 461 -24.50 -24.04 -7.39
C ILE A 461 -24.41 -24.23 -8.90
N MET A 462 -23.63 -23.38 -9.57
CA MET A 462 -23.50 -23.40 -11.03
C MET A 462 -22.96 -24.74 -11.53
N ARG A 463 -21.95 -25.31 -10.84
CA ARG A 463 -21.40 -26.65 -11.15
C ARG A 463 -22.42 -27.76 -10.95
N GLU A 464 -23.23 -27.71 -9.89
CA GLU A 464 -24.23 -28.76 -9.63
C GLU A 464 -25.43 -28.67 -10.59
N CYS A 465 -25.81 -27.47 -11.04
CA CYS A 465 -26.75 -27.30 -12.15
C CYS A 465 -26.21 -27.95 -13.43
N GLU A 466 -24.96 -27.62 -13.81
CA GLU A 466 -24.34 -28.13 -15.04
C GLU A 466 -24.23 -29.67 -15.02
N LYS A 467 -23.72 -30.25 -13.93
CA LYS A 467 -23.61 -31.72 -13.78
C LYS A 467 -24.96 -32.43 -13.86
N ALA A 468 -26.04 -31.77 -13.45
CA ALA A 468 -27.39 -32.32 -13.47
C ALA A 468 -28.14 -32.02 -14.78
N GLY A 469 -27.51 -31.34 -15.75
CA GLY A 469 -28.15 -30.92 -16.99
C GLY A 469 -29.27 -29.89 -16.80
N LEU A 470 -29.20 -29.10 -15.73
CA LEU A 470 -30.17 -28.05 -15.43
C LEU A 470 -29.67 -26.70 -15.94
N PHE A 471 -30.56 -25.90 -16.50
CA PHE A 471 -30.22 -24.55 -16.92
C PHE A 471 -30.28 -23.61 -15.73
N CYS A 472 -29.12 -23.05 -15.35
CA CYS A 472 -28.96 -21.99 -14.37
C CYS A 472 -28.13 -20.84 -14.98
N GLU A 473 -28.47 -19.60 -14.66
CA GLU A 473 -27.81 -18.39 -15.16
C GLU A 473 -27.60 -17.39 -14.00
N LEU A 474 -26.46 -16.70 -13.96
CA LEU A 474 -26.30 -15.56 -13.05
C LEU A 474 -27.26 -14.43 -13.46
N GLN A 475 -27.83 -13.73 -12.47
CA GLN A 475 -28.75 -12.61 -12.68
C GLN A 475 -28.42 -11.42 -11.78
N GLU A 476 -29.10 -10.30 -12.02
CA GLU A 476 -29.08 -9.11 -11.17
C GLU A 476 -27.65 -8.68 -10.76
N GLY A 477 -27.43 -8.37 -9.47
CA GLY A 477 -26.17 -7.83 -8.96
C GLY A 477 -25.01 -8.80 -9.15
N THR A 478 -25.31 -10.10 -9.08
CA THR A 478 -24.36 -11.19 -9.33
C THR A 478 -23.85 -11.19 -10.77
N LEU A 479 -24.75 -11.06 -11.75
CA LEU A 479 -24.37 -10.93 -13.16
C LEU A 479 -23.63 -9.62 -13.44
N LEU A 480 -24.09 -8.51 -12.84
CA LEU A 480 -23.38 -7.23 -12.96
C LEU A 480 -21.95 -7.32 -12.42
N GLY A 481 -21.76 -7.97 -11.27
CA GLY A 481 -20.44 -8.26 -10.71
C GLY A 481 -19.58 -9.08 -11.66
N ALA A 482 -20.14 -10.17 -12.22
CA ALA A 482 -19.44 -10.98 -13.22
C ALA A 482 -18.98 -10.17 -14.43
N VAL A 483 -19.87 -9.34 -15.00
CA VAL A 483 -19.53 -8.49 -16.17
C VAL A 483 -18.51 -7.41 -15.81
N LYS A 484 -18.64 -6.81 -14.62
CA LYS A 484 -17.88 -5.62 -14.23
C LYS A 484 -16.51 -5.96 -13.61
N PHE A 485 -16.39 -7.08 -12.91
CA PHE A 485 -15.19 -7.44 -12.15
C PHE A 485 -14.70 -8.86 -12.40
N ASN A 486 -15.44 -9.71 -13.14
CA ASN A 486 -15.23 -11.16 -13.19
C ASN A 486 -15.28 -11.81 -11.79
N LYS A 487 -16.02 -11.22 -10.84
CA LYS A 487 -16.20 -11.70 -9.45
C LYS A 487 -17.41 -11.02 -8.80
N VAL A 488 -17.67 -11.35 -7.53
CA VAL A 488 -18.68 -10.68 -6.70
C VAL A 488 -18.36 -9.17 -6.55
N LEU A 489 -19.38 -8.31 -6.54
CA LEU A 489 -19.18 -6.88 -6.27
C LEU A 489 -18.58 -6.68 -4.87
N PRO A 490 -17.64 -5.72 -4.67
CA PRO A 490 -17.00 -5.51 -3.36
C PRO A 490 -17.94 -5.16 -2.21
N TRP A 491 -19.18 -4.79 -2.49
CA TRP A 491 -20.23 -4.42 -1.52
C TRP A 491 -21.42 -5.39 -1.54
N GLU A 492 -21.31 -6.54 -2.23
CA GLU A 492 -22.42 -7.48 -2.40
C GLU A 492 -22.79 -8.23 -1.12
N ARG A 493 -24.10 -8.43 -0.88
CA ARG A 493 -24.61 -9.06 0.36
C ARG A 493 -25.35 -10.38 0.14
N ASP A 494 -25.81 -10.60 -1.08
CA ASP A 494 -26.58 -11.76 -1.52
C ASP A 494 -26.14 -12.17 -2.93
N ALA A 495 -26.81 -13.16 -3.50
CA ALA A 495 -26.65 -13.44 -4.91
C ALA A 495 -27.97 -13.91 -5.54
N ASP A 496 -28.10 -13.65 -6.83
CA ASP A 496 -29.28 -13.96 -7.62
C ASP A 496 -28.90 -14.88 -8.77
N ILE A 497 -29.57 -16.03 -8.83
CA ILE A 497 -29.40 -17.02 -9.89
C ILE A 497 -30.78 -17.35 -10.44
N THR A 498 -30.98 -17.36 -11.75
CA THR A 498 -32.21 -17.92 -12.33
C THR A 498 -32.00 -19.35 -12.78
N PHE A 499 -33.07 -20.13 -12.74
CA PHE A 499 -33.11 -21.47 -13.34
C PHE A 499 -34.38 -21.61 -14.18
N LEU A 500 -34.40 -22.56 -15.12
CA LEU A 500 -35.60 -22.82 -15.90
C LEU A 500 -36.68 -23.46 -15.02
N THR A 501 -37.87 -22.88 -14.91
CA THR A 501 -38.97 -23.38 -14.06
C THR A 501 -39.33 -24.84 -14.38
N ALA A 502 -39.23 -25.26 -15.64
CA ALA A 502 -39.44 -26.66 -16.03
C ALA A 502 -38.48 -27.64 -15.30
N ASN A 503 -37.32 -27.17 -14.86
CA ASN A 503 -36.35 -27.93 -14.07
C ASN A 503 -36.61 -27.89 -12.55
N TYR A 504 -37.66 -27.23 -12.05
CA TYR A 504 -37.90 -27.04 -10.62
C TYR A 504 -37.90 -28.36 -9.83
N THR A 505 -38.67 -29.35 -10.27
CA THR A 505 -38.72 -30.68 -9.63
C THR A 505 -37.38 -31.43 -9.70
N ALA A 506 -36.62 -31.25 -10.78
CA ALA A 506 -35.28 -31.84 -10.90
C ALA A 506 -34.27 -31.15 -9.97
N PHE A 507 -34.37 -29.83 -9.82
CA PHE A 507 -33.55 -29.04 -8.92
C PHE A 507 -33.77 -29.45 -7.46
N LYS A 508 -35.01 -29.71 -7.04
CA LYS A 508 -35.32 -30.25 -5.70
C LYS A 508 -34.51 -31.52 -5.37
N LYS A 509 -34.25 -32.36 -6.36
CA LYS A 509 -33.47 -33.60 -6.18
C LYS A 509 -31.99 -33.33 -5.89
N LEU A 510 -31.50 -32.12 -6.11
CA LEU A 510 -30.15 -31.71 -5.73
C LEU A 510 -30.01 -31.37 -4.24
N ARG A 511 -31.12 -31.23 -3.49
CA ARG A 511 -31.10 -30.88 -2.06
C ARG A 511 -30.07 -31.66 -1.22
N PRO A 512 -29.91 -32.99 -1.36
CA PRO A 512 -28.90 -33.72 -0.60
C PRO A 512 -27.47 -33.21 -0.82
N LYS A 513 -27.12 -32.81 -2.06
CA LYS A 513 -25.79 -32.28 -2.38
C LYS A 513 -25.50 -30.95 -1.70
N PHE A 514 -26.53 -30.10 -1.56
CA PHE A 514 -26.43 -28.84 -0.85
C PHE A 514 -26.19 -29.08 0.65
N ILE A 515 -26.99 -29.95 1.25
CA ILE A 515 -26.87 -30.32 2.66
C ILE A 515 -25.50 -30.94 2.95
N GLU A 516 -25.00 -31.82 2.08
CA GLU A 516 -23.68 -32.45 2.21
C GLU A 516 -22.54 -31.41 2.20
N GLN A 517 -22.70 -30.32 1.44
CA GLN A 517 -21.74 -29.19 1.44
C GLN A 517 -21.96 -28.18 2.56
N GLY A 518 -22.92 -28.42 3.47
CA GLY A 518 -23.23 -27.53 4.59
C GLY A 518 -24.15 -26.36 4.23
N TYR A 519 -24.79 -26.39 3.07
CA TYR A 519 -25.79 -25.40 2.67
C TYR A 519 -27.21 -25.85 3.00
N SER A 520 -28.05 -24.91 3.41
CA SER A 520 -29.49 -25.12 3.43
C SER A 520 -30.08 -24.85 2.06
N LEU A 521 -31.09 -25.62 1.66
CA LEU A 521 -31.87 -25.36 0.45
C LEU A 521 -33.34 -25.41 0.81
N THR A 522 -33.98 -24.24 0.80
CA THR A 522 -35.43 -24.09 1.01
C THR A 522 -36.09 -23.76 -0.31
N ASP A 523 -37.32 -24.24 -0.48
CA ASP A 523 -38.16 -24.05 -1.65
C ASP A 523 -39.52 -23.48 -1.24
N ASP A 524 -40.13 -22.75 -2.16
CA ASP A 524 -41.43 -22.12 -1.97
C ASP A 524 -42.38 -22.63 -3.06
N ASP A 525 -43.02 -23.78 -2.82
CA ASP A 525 -43.98 -24.37 -3.78
C ASP A 525 -45.14 -23.44 -4.16
N PRO A 526 -45.71 -22.65 -3.23
CA PRO A 526 -46.66 -21.60 -3.58
C PRO A 526 -46.13 -20.57 -4.57
N SER A 527 -44.81 -20.41 -4.69
CA SER A 527 -44.19 -19.56 -5.73
C SER A 527 -44.17 -20.23 -7.11
N LEU A 528 -44.65 -21.45 -7.30
CA LEU A 528 -44.96 -21.94 -8.65
C LEU A 528 -46.32 -21.39 -9.07
N TRP A 529 -46.37 -20.80 -10.24
CA TRP A 529 -47.62 -20.40 -10.85
C TRP A 529 -47.67 -20.77 -12.32
N CYS A 530 -48.86 -20.75 -12.88
CA CYS A 530 -49.08 -20.94 -14.30
C CYS A 530 -50.01 -19.82 -14.78
N CYS A 531 -49.98 -19.40 -16.04
CA CYS A 531 -49.08 -19.80 -17.11
C CYS A 531 -48.57 -18.53 -17.80
N VAL A 532 -47.26 -18.42 -17.99
CA VAL A 532 -46.67 -17.35 -18.82
C VAL A 532 -46.25 -17.99 -20.12
N ASP A 533 -46.79 -17.51 -21.24
CA ASP A 533 -46.60 -18.08 -22.57
C ASP A 533 -46.90 -19.60 -22.65
N GLY A 534 -47.96 -20.04 -21.96
CA GLY A 534 -48.37 -21.45 -21.93
C GLY A 534 -47.44 -22.38 -21.16
N ARG A 535 -46.43 -21.83 -20.46
CA ARG A 535 -45.49 -22.57 -19.62
C ARG A 535 -45.71 -22.25 -18.14
N GLN A 536 -45.38 -23.23 -17.30
CA GLN A 536 -45.27 -23.01 -15.87
C GLN A 536 -44.15 -21.98 -15.59
N ALA A 537 -44.40 -21.08 -14.65
CA ALA A 537 -43.51 -19.99 -14.29
C ALA A 537 -43.31 -19.93 -12.77
N GLY A 538 -42.28 -19.22 -12.34
CA GLY A 538 -41.94 -19.12 -10.93
C GLY A 538 -41.22 -20.35 -10.40
N GLY A 539 -41.36 -20.58 -9.10
CA GLY A 539 -40.51 -21.45 -8.31
C GLY A 539 -39.37 -20.63 -7.73
N LYS A 540 -39.20 -20.69 -6.41
CA LYS A 540 -38.16 -19.98 -5.70
C LYS A 540 -37.44 -20.96 -4.81
N PHE A 541 -36.11 -20.97 -4.90
CA PHE A 541 -35.26 -21.56 -3.89
C PHE A 541 -34.48 -20.48 -3.17
N ARG A 542 -34.14 -20.74 -1.91
CA ARG A 542 -33.10 -19.99 -1.20
C ARG A 542 -32.04 -20.96 -0.73
N VAL A 543 -30.80 -20.66 -1.09
CA VAL A 543 -29.62 -21.33 -0.57
C VAL A 543 -29.10 -20.49 0.59
N GLY A 544 -29.29 -20.98 1.81
CA GLY A 544 -28.85 -20.29 3.00
C GLY A 544 -27.48 -20.80 3.44
N THR A 545 -26.57 -19.87 3.72
CA THR A 545 -25.28 -20.13 4.38
C THR A 545 -25.21 -19.37 5.69
N PRO A 546 -24.20 -19.61 6.54
CA PRO A 546 -23.97 -18.78 7.69
C PRO A 546 -23.78 -17.30 7.29
N GLY A 547 -23.08 -16.97 6.22
CA GLY A 547 -22.75 -15.57 5.88
C GLY A 547 -23.80 -14.82 5.05
N PHE A 548 -24.48 -15.52 4.14
CA PHE A 548 -25.27 -14.92 3.06
C PHE A 548 -26.46 -15.79 2.65
N THR A 549 -27.36 -15.20 1.87
CA THR A 549 -28.46 -15.92 1.21
C THR A 549 -28.29 -15.77 -0.29
N ILE A 550 -28.42 -16.88 -1.03
CA ILE A 550 -28.50 -16.85 -2.48
C ILE A 550 -29.95 -17.14 -2.84
N GLU A 551 -30.58 -16.23 -3.57
CA GLU A 551 -31.94 -16.39 -4.07
C GLU A 551 -31.90 -16.97 -5.48
N MET A 552 -32.68 -18.03 -5.68
CA MET A 552 -32.82 -18.68 -6.97
C MET A 552 -34.23 -18.56 -7.48
N TYR A 553 -34.39 -17.98 -8.67
CA TYR A 553 -35.68 -17.66 -9.25
C TYR A 553 -35.96 -18.45 -10.52
N GLY A 554 -37.12 -19.10 -10.56
CA GLY A 554 -37.55 -19.88 -11.71
C GLY A 554 -38.10 -18.98 -12.81
N GLN A 555 -37.58 -19.16 -14.02
CA GLN A 555 -38.01 -18.48 -15.23
C GLN A 555 -38.69 -19.47 -16.17
N HIS A 556 -39.84 -19.09 -16.74
CA HIS A 556 -40.58 -19.92 -17.69
C HIS A 556 -39.83 -20.13 -19.02
N MET A 557 -38.88 -19.24 -19.33
CA MET A 557 -37.95 -19.37 -20.46
C MET A 557 -36.57 -18.89 -20.02
N MET A 558 -35.52 -19.54 -20.53
CA MET A 558 -34.13 -19.05 -20.37
C MET A 558 -33.42 -19.03 -21.72
N GLU A 559 -32.52 -18.07 -21.92
CA GLU A 559 -31.75 -18.00 -23.16
C GLU A 559 -30.84 -19.21 -23.35
N SER A 560 -30.28 -19.76 -22.27
CA SER A 560 -29.52 -21.02 -22.32
C SER A 560 -30.33 -22.21 -22.85
N GLU A 561 -31.61 -22.32 -22.46
CA GLU A 561 -32.51 -23.37 -22.99
C GLU A 561 -32.70 -23.20 -24.49
N ILE A 562 -32.94 -21.96 -24.94
CA ILE A 562 -33.17 -21.62 -26.35
C ILE A 562 -31.90 -21.87 -27.19
N LEU A 563 -30.71 -21.55 -26.66
CA LEU A 563 -29.44 -21.83 -27.32
C LEU A 563 -29.20 -23.33 -27.46
N ALA A 564 -29.36 -24.08 -26.38
CA ALA A 564 -29.21 -25.53 -26.38
C ALA A 564 -30.18 -26.22 -27.36
N ALA A 565 -31.44 -25.79 -27.39
CA ALA A 565 -32.45 -26.29 -28.34
C ALA A 565 -32.09 -26.04 -29.81
N ARG A 566 -31.24 -25.04 -30.09
CA ARG A 566 -30.70 -24.73 -31.43
C ARG A 566 -29.35 -25.39 -31.72
N GLY A 567 -28.88 -26.28 -30.84
CA GLY A 567 -27.56 -26.91 -30.95
C GLY A 567 -26.39 -25.96 -30.70
N GLN A 568 -26.63 -24.83 -30.02
CA GLN A 568 -25.60 -23.85 -29.66
C GLN A 568 -25.21 -24.00 -28.18
N PRO A 569 -23.92 -23.82 -27.84
CA PRO A 569 -23.50 -23.79 -26.44
C PRO A 569 -24.06 -22.56 -25.73
N SER A 570 -24.40 -22.69 -24.44
CA SER A 570 -24.73 -21.55 -23.59
C SER A 570 -23.56 -20.57 -23.49
N THR A 571 -23.88 -19.28 -23.36
CA THR A 571 -22.87 -18.26 -23.06
C THR A 571 -22.32 -18.48 -21.65
N LYS A 572 -21.00 -18.46 -21.52
CA LYS A 572 -20.29 -18.52 -20.23
C LYS A 572 -19.47 -17.27 -20.00
N ILE A 573 -19.33 -16.87 -18.74
CA ILE A 573 -18.43 -15.80 -18.29
C ILE A 573 -17.46 -16.35 -17.23
N ASN A 574 -16.25 -15.80 -17.17
CA ASN A 574 -15.34 -16.09 -16.07
C ASN A 574 -15.83 -15.35 -14.82
N PHE A 575 -16.22 -16.11 -13.81
CA PHE A 575 -16.67 -15.62 -12.52
C PHE A 575 -15.83 -16.26 -11.42
N ALA A 576 -15.02 -15.44 -10.74
CA ALA A 576 -14.12 -15.85 -9.66
C ALA A 576 -13.24 -17.06 -10.03
N GLY A 577 -12.73 -17.08 -11.26
CA GLY A 577 -11.81 -18.10 -11.77
C GLY A 577 -12.49 -19.28 -12.47
N GLU A 578 -13.83 -19.35 -12.52
CA GLU A 578 -14.57 -20.44 -13.17
C GLU A 578 -15.51 -19.95 -14.27
N TRP A 579 -15.67 -20.74 -15.33
CA TRP A 579 -16.61 -20.45 -16.41
C TRP A 579 -18.02 -20.91 -16.03
N VAL A 580 -18.92 -19.95 -15.81
CA VAL A 580 -20.31 -20.23 -15.40
C VAL A 580 -21.31 -19.70 -16.43
N ASN A 581 -22.46 -20.35 -16.54
CA ASN A 581 -23.53 -19.99 -17.47
C ASN A 581 -24.16 -18.64 -17.12
N VAL A 582 -24.47 -17.86 -18.15
CA VAL A 582 -25.16 -16.56 -18.06
C VAL A 582 -26.09 -16.41 -19.26
N VAL A 583 -26.94 -15.37 -19.22
CA VAL A 583 -27.73 -14.93 -20.39
C VAL A 583 -26.86 -14.77 -21.63
N ARG A 584 -27.44 -14.91 -22.82
CA ARG A 584 -26.73 -14.96 -24.11
C ARG A 584 -25.82 -13.74 -24.33
N ASN A 585 -26.28 -12.55 -23.94
CA ASN A 585 -25.50 -11.32 -23.99
C ASN A 585 -25.49 -10.61 -22.61
N PRO A 586 -24.53 -10.95 -21.73
CA PRO A 586 -24.52 -10.45 -20.35
C PRO A 586 -24.24 -8.95 -20.26
N GLY A 587 -23.46 -8.38 -21.19
CA GLY A 587 -23.23 -6.94 -21.25
C GLY A 587 -24.47 -6.14 -21.65
N LEU A 588 -25.25 -6.66 -22.61
CA LEU A 588 -26.53 -6.05 -23.00
C LEU A 588 -27.56 -6.18 -21.86
N TYR A 589 -27.61 -7.33 -21.19
CA TYR A 589 -28.45 -7.53 -20.01
C TYR A 589 -28.12 -6.49 -18.94
N ALA A 590 -26.84 -6.36 -18.55
CA ALA A 590 -26.40 -5.40 -17.54
C ALA A 590 -26.77 -3.96 -17.93
N ARG A 591 -26.53 -3.58 -19.19
CA ARG A 591 -26.90 -2.25 -19.71
C ARG A 591 -28.40 -1.98 -19.62
N ASN A 592 -29.24 -2.95 -19.97
CA ASN A 592 -30.69 -2.76 -20.01
C ASN A 592 -31.32 -2.83 -18.62
N ARG A 593 -30.80 -3.70 -17.74
CA ARG A 593 -31.30 -3.87 -16.37
C ARG A 593 -30.92 -2.70 -15.44
N TYR A 594 -29.71 -2.18 -15.59
CA TYR A 594 -29.15 -1.15 -14.70
C TYR A 594 -29.13 0.26 -15.33
N GLY A 595 -29.30 0.37 -16.64
CA GLY A 595 -29.44 1.65 -17.33
C GLY A 595 -28.11 2.39 -17.61
N PRO A 596 -28.20 3.71 -17.87
CA PRO A 596 -27.03 4.54 -18.16
C PRO A 596 -26.00 4.50 -17.01
N ASN A 597 -24.71 4.51 -17.37
CA ASN A 597 -23.60 4.51 -16.41
C ASN A 597 -23.54 3.30 -15.46
N HIS A 598 -24.11 2.15 -15.80
CA HIS A 598 -24.07 0.92 -14.98
C HIS A 598 -22.65 0.43 -14.59
N PHE A 599 -21.60 0.87 -15.29
CA PHE A 599 -20.22 0.57 -14.90
C PHE A 599 -19.66 1.49 -13.80
N ARG A 600 -20.31 2.61 -13.49
CA ARG A 600 -20.04 3.37 -12.27
C ARG A 600 -20.55 2.64 -11.05
N HIS A 601 -20.05 3.01 -9.88
CA HIS A 601 -20.32 2.31 -8.63
C HIS A 601 -21.49 2.93 -7.87
N ALA A 602 -22.23 2.04 -7.22
CA ALA A 602 -23.20 2.37 -6.18
C ALA A 602 -23.09 1.27 -5.13
N GLU A 603 -23.20 1.63 -3.86
CA GLU A 603 -23.29 0.66 -2.77
C GLU A 603 -24.51 -0.25 -2.96
N HIS A 604 -24.53 -1.35 -2.22
CA HIS A 604 -25.65 -2.27 -2.23
C HIS A 604 -26.99 -1.55 -1.97
N TRP A 605 -28.06 -1.97 -2.63
CA TRP A 605 -29.35 -1.27 -2.56
C TRP A 605 -29.89 -1.16 -1.13
N MET A 606 -29.62 -2.18 -0.29
CA MET A 606 -29.95 -2.17 1.14
C MET A 606 -29.24 -1.03 1.89
N ASP A 607 -27.97 -0.75 1.56
CA ASP A 607 -27.21 0.33 2.19
C ASP A 607 -27.74 1.71 1.78
N LEU A 608 -28.22 1.83 0.55
CA LEU A 608 -28.87 3.05 0.06
C LEU A 608 -30.28 3.25 0.65
N GLY A 609 -30.79 2.28 1.43
CA GLY A 609 -32.10 2.36 2.07
C GLY A 609 -33.26 2.04 1.13
N TYR A 610 -33.00 1.38 0.00
CA TYR A 610 -34.05 0.89 -0.89
C TYR A 610 -34.72 -0.36 -0.31
N VAL A 611 -35.97 -0.61 -0.72
CA VAL A 611 -36.78 -1.76 -0.26
C VAL A 611 -36.53 -3.00 -1.11
N THR A 612 -36.03 -2.82 -2.34
CA THR A 612 -35.85 -3.90 -3.32
C THR A 612 -34.65 -3.63 -4.23
N GLY A 613 -33.97 -4.70 -4.65
CA GLY A 613 -32.91 -4.67 -5.67
C GLY A 613 -33.40 -4.25 -7.06
N TRP A 614 -34.72 -4.24 -7.28
CA TRP A 614 -35.36 -3.72 -8.50
C TRP A 614 -35.42 -2.19 -8.56
N SER A 615 -35.03 -1.50 -7.49
CA SER A 615 -34.93 -0.05 -7.49
C SER A 615 -33.94 0.44 -8.56
N PHE A 616 -34.13 1.67 -9.05
CA PHE A 616 -33.24 2.24 -10.04
C PHE A 616 -31.81 2.29 -9.52
N TYR A 617 -30.90 1.74 -10.32
CA TYR A 617 -29.47 1.83 -10.06
C TYR A 617 -29.01 3.25 -10.30
N ASN A 618 -28.69 3.96 -9.23
CA ASN A 618 -28.24 5.35 -9.29
C ASN A 618 -26.76 5.43 -8.91
N PRO A 619 -25.84 5.28 -9.89
CA PRO A 619 -24.42 5.43 -9.61
C PRO A 619 -24.11 6.87 -9.19
N SER A 620 -23.58 7.02 -7.98
CA SER A 620 -23.25 8.33 -7.39
C SER A 620 -21.90 8.26 -6.67
N HIS A 621 -21.77 8.92 -5.52
CA HIS A 621 -20.59 8.83 -4.67
C HIS A 621 -20.81 7.73 -3.63
N PHE A 622 -19.74 7.08 -3.18
CA PHE A 622 -19.82 6.20 -2.02
C PHE A 622 -20.25 6.99 -0.77
N THR A 623 -20.95 6.31 0.14
CA THR A 623 -21.33 6.91 1.43
C THR A 623 -20.06 7.26 2.20
N PRO A 624 -20.02 8.39 2.95
CA PRO A 624 -18.93 8.69 3.85
C PRO A 624 -18.60 7.52 4.78
N CYS A 625 -17.31 7.20 4.87
CA CYS A 625 -16.82 6.08 5.65
C CYS A 625 -17.09 6.28 7.15
N PRO A 626 -17.67 5.28 7.85
CA PRO A 626 -17.92 5.38 9.29
C PRO A 626 -16.63 5.35 10.12
N THR A 627 -15.52 4.89 9.54
CA THR A 627 -14.20 4.82 10.18
C THR A 627 -13.16 5.43 9.25
N PRO A 628 -13.05 6.78 9.20
CA PRO A 628 -12.15 7.46 8.27
C PRO A 628 -10.72 6.92 8.32
N GLY A 629 -10.14 6.63 7.16
CA GLY A 629 -8.78 6.08 7.03
C GLY A 629 -8.69 4.56 7.12
N HIS A 630 -9.79 3.85 7.35
CA HIS A 630 -9.82 2.38 7.29
C HIS A 630 -9.56 1.87 5.85
N SER A 631 -8.83 0.76 5.71
CA SER A 631 -8.41 0.22 4.39
C SER A 631 -9.58 -0.12 3.46
N ALA A 632 -10.76 -0.32 4.01
CA ALA A 632 -11.98 -0.67 3.29
C ALA A 632 -12.97 0.48 3.05
N CYS A 633 -12.65 1.71 3.48
CA CYS A 633 -13.47 2.87 3.18
C CYS A 633 -13.75 2.95 1.68
N LEU A 634 -15.03 2.95 1.27
CA LEU A 634 -15.36 3.00 -0.16
C LEU A 634 -15.15 4.40 -0.74
N ASP A 635 -15.39 5.44 0.07
CA ASP A 635 -15.22 6.86 -0.29
C ASP A 635 -13.78 7.28 -0.62
N GLN A 636 -12.78 6.44 -0.34
CA GLN A 636 -11.40 6.64 -0.79
C GLN A 636 -11.16 6.22 -2.24
N TYR A 637 -12.10 5.50 -2.86
CA TYR A 637 -11.99 5.02 -4.24
C TYR A 637 -12.80 5.89 -5.21
N PRO A 638 -12.35 6.04 -6.47
CA PRO A 638 -13.19 6.60 -7.51
C PRO A 638 -14.48 5.78 -7.68
N ALA A 639 -15.60 6.47 -7.89
CA ALA A 639 -16.90 5.84 -8.18
C ALA A 639 -17.05 5.33 -9.62
N ASP A 640 -15.93 5.16 -10.34
CA ASP A 640 -15.87 4.66 -11.72
C ASP A 640 -14.58 3.82 -11.90
N GLY A 641 -14.56 2.90 -12.89
CA GLY A 641 -13.47 1.93 -13.12
C GLY A 641 -13.52 0.73 -12.16
N ASN A 642 -12.86 -0.39 -12.47
CA ASN A 642 -12.93 -1.62 -11.66
C ASN A 642 -11.58 -2.07 -11.06
N ILE A 643 -10.47 -1.62 -11.65
CA ILE A 643 -9.09 -1.96 -11.30
C ILE A 643 -8.77 -1.68 -9.82
N GLN A 644 -9.34 -0.62 -9.25
CA GLN A 644 -9.09 -0.21 -7.87
C GLN A 644 -9.57 -1.22 -6.82
N PHE A 645 -10.45 -2.14 -7.21
CA PHE A 645 -10.93 -3.25 -6.36
C PHE A 645 -10.39 -4.61 -6.83
N SER A 646 -9.43 -4.60 -7.74
CA SER A 646 -8.78 -5.80 -8.24
C SER A 646 -7.74 -6.29 -7.24
N ASP A 647 -7.70 -7.61 -7.06
CA ASP A 647 -6.63 -8.28 -6.33
C ASP A 647 -5.36 -8.34 -7.17
N TYR A 648 -5.49 -8.07 -8.48
CA TYR A 648 -4.37 -8.01 -9.39
C TYR A 648 -3.51 -6.82 -9.02
N THR A 649 -2.33 -7.21 -8.61
CA THR A 649 -1.18 -6.34 -8.51
C THR A 649 -0.62 -5.95 -9.87
N THR A 650 -1.17 -6.49 -10.95
CA THR A 650 -0.89 -6.11 -12.32
C THR A 650 -2.03 -5.25 -12.88
N LEU A 651 -2.08 -3.98 -12.51
CA LEU A 651 -1.46 -3.11 -13.48
C LEU A 651 -0.06 -3.15 -13.01
#